data_AF-A0A952NX61-F1
#
_entry.id   AF-A0A952NX61-F1
#
_cell.length_a   1.000
_cell.length_b   1.000
_cell.length_c   1.000
_cell.angle_alpha   90.00
_cell.angle_beta   90.00
_cell.angle_gamma   90.00
#
_symmetry.space_group_name_H-M   'P 1'
#
loop_
_entity.id
_entity.type
_entity.pdbx_description
1 polymer ?
#
loop_
_entity_poly.entity_id
_entity_poly.type
_entity_poly.pdbx_seq_one_letter_code
_entity_poly.pdbx_strand_id
1 'polypeptide(L)'
;MSSKLKLSAAIVSLSLLTSCTVPWGEDPAKPAAPETKLGQEARCLSGLTPIIVGFMDGSAPADKVSGAWTCFDDALGLFERKVRGENPRHYTAREVARFFEDYFLDPDVKINDRLLVEIMRFKQLFVGGDNQLMTREELTKLREFARQMRALSLELLPQMQLLSMNWKVTGDKNFAADLARFETAKAVGTASVEKLAALIEPQQQKYEIQNFVVLLEELQKVFKTDWSFTKNLKRMLPLLTRLKGALTGTQEAVIQPKDWRKFGGLGARSYLQYLRYYYFFENNPHREKDPELILVFRSVDDLLGMVGDILTQKASAQLQRDEIISVLRAVADVFPQFTIPESFVDEILKVKKLLFGGEISALTPADLSRARVKLENFRTLANLLLKNSLILEGKWKPELLPNSQARIEFEGAEKGVLEFMQVLSPLLESDYDLRDFGRLIESFELAFPPKKPEEAFSPRIQKLMPLALKAKALVLATEGSIVKQADWPFLTEVLGKAYLRLLEYEYFLKDASFFRSPGLPQFEIWVRGLSDVLEATFRARGRGEAKGISVSELQSAVKAFDAAGYWPEVFPADAANDLIPILIKRALTPPADRARGKYQTGLGPVGLQVVNNELKVYFSVQKKMDALLTADPRLSHGDLQRAFAKNDSLGDSEMMRLVQGPVPLAFDAQGRLFLGAGSQIAYSESSLNRINLLRAGVRWAIRAYGSTSSADKLHGLTEEQFQRAFMEFRPGLVSMGLIDPTNTTFATSRFLEGNLFTPYSDGDNFLDYNEAGTLAILILSGQTVYGQMKADIHTHCRVKNTKTPYYGVDCALEVMRRRSGKAFAAMPRMVQLFQGDKARNIALLDEVLRASGWVPNAQRIAKSTELSLVPHVIQYIESLFRRWDRDGNAVLDRTEAMRAYPMFQTLLKKVSNLDDESYVKAAYAYILVNGKPPETFWEKFDFASNWVNKEDKWPISADRYRISNILGFIADSVRKGNAAAKKQIQQEDRGDQRSR
;
A
#
# COMPACT_ATOMS: atom_id res chain seq x y z
N MET A 1 -23.36 -12.30 32.15
CA MET A 1 -23.28 -13.15 33.36
C MET A 1 -24.69 -13.41 33.89
N SER A 2 -25.00 -14.70 34.03
CA SER A 2 -26.08 -15.39 34.76
C SER A 2 -27.38 -14.67 35.17
N SER A 3 -28.47 -15.31 34.74
CA SER A 3 -29.84 -15.31 35.24
C SER A 3 -30.01 -15.72 36.72
N LYS A 4 -31.20 -15.45 37.27
CA LYS A 4 -32.03 -16.25 38.21
C LYS A 4 -33.26 -15.38 38.59
N LEU A 5 -34.50 -15.63 38.13
CA LEU A 5 -35.49 -16.68 38.40
C LEU A 5 -36.01 -16.78 39.86
N LYS A 6 -37.34 -16.69 39.95
CA LYS A 6 -38.33 -16.73 41.05
C LYS A 6 -38.13 -17.81 42.12
N LEU A 7 -38.63 -17.61 43.36
CA LEU A 7 -39.75 -18.38 43.96
C LEU A 7 -40.18 -17.93 45.39
N SER A 8 -41.50 -18.05 45.58
CA SER A 8 -42.48 -18.01 46.68
C SER A 8 -42.17 -18.48 48.13
N ALA A 9 -42.97 -17.94 49.09
CA ALA A 9 -43.75 -18.58 50.21
C ALA A 9 -43.86 -17.60 51.41
N ALA A 10 -45.02 -17.11 51.90
CA ALA A 10 -46.26 -17.69 52.46
C ALA A 10 -46.19 -18.08 53.95
N ILE A 11 -47.29 -17.75 54.69
CA ILE A 11 -47.74 -18.21 56.04
C ILE A 11 -47.24 -17.35 57.23
N VAL A 12 -47.97 -17.02 58.32
CA VAL A 12 -49.39 -16.83 58.73
C VAL A 12 -49.37 -16.78 60.28
N SER A 13 -50.25 -15.96 60.87
CA SER A 13 -50.81 -15.97 62.25
C SER A 13 -49.88 -15.75 63.47
N LEU A 14 -50.15 -14.76 64.35
CA LEU A 14 -51.26 -14.55 65.32
C LEU A 14 -50.93 -15.18 66.69
N SER A 15 -50.83 -14.35 67.75
CA SER A 15 -51.56 -14.46 69.03
C SER A 15 -50.87 -13.73 70.21
N LEU A 16 -51.58 -12.73 70.78
CA LEU A 16 -51.96 -12.60 72.22
C LEU A 16 -50.82 -12.36 73.26
N LEU A 17 -50.90 -11.50 74.30
CA LEU A 17 -51.97 -10.79 75.03
C LEU A 17 -51.36 -9.77 76.02
N THR A 18 -52.16 -8.74 76.38
CA THR A 18 -52.22 -7.95 77.65
C THR A 18 -51.03 -7.03 78.01
N SER A 19 -51.22 -5.78 78.49
CA SER A 19 -52.24 -5.28 79.42
C SER A 19 -52.58 -3.78 79.24
N CYS A 20 -53.82 -3.43 79.56
CA CYS A 20 -54.40 -2.09 79.64
C CYS A 20 -53.96 -1.30 80.88
N THR A 21 -53.89 0.03 80.75
CA THR A 21 -54.39 1.00 81.75
C THR A 21 -54.98 2.22 81.02
N VAL A 22 -56.13 2.67 81.53
CA VAL A 22 -57.03 3.71 80.98
C VAL A 22 -56.85 5.03 81.79
N PRO A 23 -57.65 6.12 81.63
CA PRO A 23 -57.18 7.44 81.21
C PRO A 23 -57.36 8.56 82.27
N TRP A 24 -56.91 9.77 81.95
CA TRP A 24 -57.52 11.11 82.20
C TRP A 24 -56.44 12.18 82.45
N GLY A 25 -56.53 13.26 81.67
CA GLY A 25 -55.61 14.38 81.65
C GLY A 25 -55.63 15.00 80.25
N GLU A 26 -56.76 15.63 79.90
CA GLU A 26 -56.88 16.38 78.65
C GLU A 26 -55.91 17.57 78.66
N ASP A 27 -55.03 17.60 77.67
CA ASP A 27 -54.31 18.80 77.22
C ASP A 27 -54.93 19.26 75.89
N PRO A 28 -54.91 20.58 75.62
CA PRO A 28 -56.01 21.28 74.97
C PRO A 28 -56.17 20.93 73.49
N ALA A 29 -57.40 21.11 73.01
CA ALA A 29 -57.75 21.00 71.60
C ALA A 29 -56.69 21.66 70.71
N LYS A 30 -56.07 20.85 69.83
CA LYS A 30 -55.29 21.37 68.71
C LYS A 30 -56.16 22.42 68.03
N PRO A 31 -55.66 23.65 67.80
CA PRO A 31 -56.43 24.64 67.06
C PRO A 31 -56.78 24.01 65.71
N ALA A 32 -58.09 23.87 65.45
CA ALA A 32 -58.57 23.57 64.13
C ALA A 32 -57.92 24.57 63.17
N ALA A 33 -57.32 24.06 62.10
CA ALA A 33 -56.79 24.91 61.04
C ALA A 33 -57.87 25.93 60.68
N PRO A 34 -57.54 27.24 60.62
CA PRO A 34 -58.54 28.22 60.22
C PRO A 34 -59.12 27.77 58.89
N GLU A 35 -60.45 27.65 58.81
CA GLU A 35 -61.16 27.51 57.55
C GLU A 35 -60.61 28.60 56.62
N THR A 36 -59.83 28.19 55.64
CA THR A 36 -59.23 29.10 54.67
C THR A 36 -60.37 29.81 53.97
N LYS A 37 -60.56 31.10 54.25
CA LYS A 37 -61.49 32.02 53.55
C LYS A 37 -61.20 32.16 52.03
N LEU A 38 -60.35 31.28 51.47
CA LEU A 38 -59.90 31.23 50.08
C LEU A 38 -60.40 29.96 49.32
N GLY A 39 -61.14 29.05 49.98
CA GLY A 39 -61.80 27.90 49.31
C GLY A 39 -60.87 26.76 48.85
N GLN A 40 -61.44 25.72 48.21
CA GLN A 40 -60.70 24.57 47.65
C GLN A 40 -59.72 24.97 46.52
N GLU A 41 -59.87 26.17 45.95
CA GLU A 41 -58.99 26.73 44.92
C GLU A 41 -57.55 26.99 45.42
N ALA A 42 -57.34 27.14 46.74
CA ALA A 42 -56.04 27.48 47.29
C ALA A 42 -54.98 26.36 47.16
N ARG A 43 -55.36 25.08 47.07
CA ARG A 43 -54.39 23.95 47.08
C ARG A 43 -53.97 23.45 45.70
N CYS A 44 -54.15 24.22 44.63
CA CYS A 44 -53.89 23.70 43.28
C CYS A 44 -52.40 23.45 42.93
N LEU A 45 -51.44 23.96 43.74
CA LEU A 45 -50.01 23.59 43.64
C LEU A 45 -49.62 22.44 44.59
N SER A 46 -50.57 21.87 45.36
CA SER A 46 -50.32 20.64 46.11
C SER A 46 -50.13 19.47 45.14
N GLY A 47 -49.07 18.67 45.33
CA GLY A 47 -48.71 17.64 44.34
C GLY A 47 -48.12 18.19 43.04
N LEU A 48 -47.47 19.37 43.07
CA LEU A 48 -46.70 19.90 41.93
C LEU A 48 -45.44 19.07 41.63
N THR A 49 -44.84 18.44 42.66
CA THR A 49 -43.60 17.67 42.54
C THR A 49 -43.69 16.55 41.50
N PRO A 50 -44.70 15.64 41.52
CA PRO A 50 -44.85 14.61 40.50
C PRO A 50 -45.09 15.17 39.09
N ILE A 51 -45.70 16.35 38.96
CA ILE A 51 -45.93 17.00 37.67
C ILE A 51 -44.62 17.54 37.10
N ILE A 52 -43.81 18.22 37.92
CA ILE A 52 -42.47 18.72 37.52
C ILE A 52 -41.56 17.54 37.17
N VAL A 53 -41.49 16.52 38.03
CA VAL A 53 -40.68 15.32 37.76
C VAL A 53 -41.16 14.63 36.49
N GLY A 54 -42.48 14.42 36.34
CA GLY A 54 -43.06 13.85 35.13
C GLY A 54 -42.80 14.69 33.88
N PHE A 55 -42.78 16.02 33.98
CA PHE A 55 -42.45 16.90 32.86
C PHE A 55 -40.98 16.73 32.46
N MET A 56 -40.07 16.75 33.44
CA MET A 56 -38.64 16.52 33.22
C MET A 56 -38.39 15.13 32.63
N ASP A 57 -39.14 14.12 33.05
CA ASP A 57 -39.03 12.76 32.51
C ASP A 57 -39.74 12.58 31.15
N GLY A 58 -40.52 13.57 30.71
CA GLY A 58 -41.35 13.47 29.51
C GLY A 58 -42.49 12.43 29.62
N SER A 59 -42.98 12.20 30.84
CA SER A 59 -44.09 11.29 31.17
C SER A 59 -45.33 12.02 31.70
N ALA A 60 -45.26 13.32 31.95
CA ALA A 60 -46.38 14.09 32.48
C ALA A 60 -47.54 14.22 31.47
N PRO A 61 -48.80 14.08 31.92
CA PRO A 61 -49.97 14.41 31.11
C PRO A 61 -50.04 15.91 30.79
N ALA A 62 -50.37 16.26 29.54
CA ALA A 62 -50.42 17.65 29.08
C ALA A 62 -51.44 18.51 29.84
N ASP A 63 -52.58 17.94 30.23
CA ASP A 63 -53.60 18.60 31.04
C ASP A 63 -53.08 18.98 32.43
N LYS A 64 -52.25 18.12 33.06
CA LYS A 64 -51.64 18.39 34.36
C LYS A 64 -50.57 19.47 34.29
N VAL A 65 -49.73 19.47 33.24
CA VAL A 65 -48.74 20.53 33.01
C VAL A 65 -49.42 21.89 32.77
N SER A 66 -50.46 21.90 31.93
CA SER A 66 -51.25 23.12 31.69
C SER A 66 -51.93 23.61 32.97
N GLY A 67 -52.53 22.69 33.74
CA GLY A 67 -53.20 22.99 35.01
C GLY A 67 -52.26 23.58 36.06
N ALA A 68 -51.02 23.09 36.16
CA ALA A 68 -50.02 23.63 37.08
C ALA A 68 -49.68 25.10 36.79
N TRP A 69 -49.49 25.46 35.51
CA TRP A 69 -49.22 26.86 35.12
C TRP A 69 -50.43 27.77 35.29
N THR A 70 -51.64 27.29 34.98
CA THR A 70 -52.87 28.03 35.22
C THR A 70 -53.05 28.30 36.72
N CYS A 71 -52.82 27.30 37.56
CA CYS A 71 -52.85 27.47 39.00
C CYS A 71 -51.82 28.51 39.48
N PHE A 72 -50.61 28.53 38.92
CA PHE A 72 -49.61 29.54 39.28
C PHE A 72 -50.02 30.97 38.88
N ASP A 73 -50.59 31.17 37.67
CA ASP A 73 -51.15 32.47 37.23
C ASP A 73 -52.30 32.91 38.17
N ASP A 74 -53.20 32.00 38.51
CA ASP A 74 -54.33 32.27 39.40
C ASP A 74 -53.88 32.60 40.83
N ALA A 75 -52.87 31.88 41.35
CA ALA A 75 -52.26 32.15 42.66
C ALA A 75 -51.63 33.55 42.72
N LEU A 76 -50.90 33.96 41.68
CA LEU A 76 -50.34 35.30 41.57
C LEU A 76 -51.44 36.36 41.49
N GLY A 77 -52.50 36.11 40.71
CA GLY A 77 -53.66 37.01 40.65
C GLY A 77 -54.41 37.12 41.98
N LEU A 78 -54.47 36.05 42.75
CA LEU A 78 -55.08 36.03 44.08
C LEU A 78 -54.22 36.78 45.10
N PHE A 79 -52.89 36.59 45.06
CA PHE A 79 -51.93 37.36 45.85
C PHE A 79 -52.12 38.86 45.63
N GLU A 80 -52.11 39.30 44.36
CA GLU A 80 -52.25 40.70 43.98
C GLU A 80 -53.55 41.35 44.50
N ARG A 81 -54.66 40.58 44.52
CA ARG A 81 -55.98 41.05 44.98
C ARG A 81 -56.16 41.00 46.49
N LYS A 82 -55.55 40.03 47.17
CA LYS A 82 -55.87 39.71 48.57
C LYS A 82 -54.78 40.12 49.56
N VAL A 83 -53.54 40.27 49.12
CA VAL A 83 -52.43 40.68 49.97
C VAL A 83 -52.22 42.19 49.83
N ARG A 84 -52.31 42.92 50.95
CA ARG A 84 -52.07 44.37 50.97
C ARG A 84 -50.58 44.73 51.01
N GLY A 85 -49.76 43.83 51.55
CA GLY A 85 -48.34 44.07 51.82
C GLY A 85 -48.13 45.03 52.99
N GLU A 86 -46.94 45.00 53.59
CA GLU A 86 -46.48 46.00 54.56
C GLU A 86 -46.33 47.38 53.90
N ASN A 87 -46.01 47.41 52.60
CA ASN A 87 -45.97 48.63 51.78
C ASN A 87 -47.02 48.59 50.65
N PRO A 88 -47.80 49.68 50.43
CA PRO A 88 -48.80 49.72 49.36
C PRO A 88 -48.24 49.57 47.93
N ARG A 89 -46.94 49.88 47.73
CA ARG A 89 -46.29 49.93 46.40
C ARG A 89 -45.51 48.68 46.05
N HIS A 90 -45.14 47.84 47.02
CA HIS A 90 -44.33 46.65 46.79
C HIS A 90 -44.52 45.61 47.90
N TYR A 91 -44.13 44.38 47.60
CA TYR A 91 -44.11 43.24 48.50
C TYR A 91 -42.67 42.80 48.72
N THR A 92 -42.32 42.40 49.93
CA THR A 92 -41.03 41.76 50.22
C THR A 92 -41.02 40.32 49.72
N ALA A 93 -39.84 39.79 49.40
CA ALA A 93 -39.69 38.40 48.99
C ALA A 93 -40.33 37.41 50.00
N ARG A 94 -40.21 37.68 51.32
CA ARG A 94 -40.75 36.80 52.37
C ARG A 94 -42.27 36.83 52.45
N GLU A 95 -42.92 37.96 52.20
CA GLU A 95 -44.39 38.06 52.14
C GLU A 95 -44.96 37.19 51.01
N VAL A 96 -44.30 37.22 49.85
CA VAL A 96 -44.66 36.39 48.69
C VAL A 96 -44.44 34.92 49.03
N ALA A 97 -43.27 34.55 49.55
CA ALA A 97 -42.95 33.17 49.91
C ALA A 97 -43.94 32.60 50.94
N ARG A 98 -44.24 33.34 52.02
CA ARG A 98 -45.21 32.92 53.05
C ARG A 98 -46.59 32.67 52.46
N PHE A 99 -47.05 33.53 51.54
CA PHE A 99 -48.34 33.31 50.89
C PHE A 99 -48.39 31.99 50.11
N PHE A 100 -47.35 31.66 49.34
CA PHE A 100 -47.30 30.38 48.64
C PHE A 100 -47.16 29.20 49.62
N GLU A 101 -46.33 29.32 50.66
CA GLU A 101 -46.15 28.30 51.70
C GLU A 101 -47.44 28.01 52.51
N ASP A 102 -48.24 29.03 52.80
CA ASP A 102 -49.41 28.91 53.68
C ASP A 102 -50.66 28.45 52.94
N TYR A 103 -50.78 28.79 51.65
CA TYR A 103 -52.01 28.57 50.89
C TYR A 103 -51.88 27.54 49.76
N PHE A 104 -50.74 27.49 49.05
CA PHE A 104 -50.63 26.76 47.78
C PHE A 104 -49.71 25.54 47.80
N LEU A 105 -48.65 25.57 48.59
CA LEU A 105 -47.67 24.47 48.70
C LEU A 105 -48.12 23.43 49.73
N ASP A 106 -47.55 22.22 49.65
CA ASP A 106 -47.76 21.19 50.66
C ASP A 106 -47.20 21.66 52.03
N PRO A 107 -47.85 21.32 53.17
CA PRO A 107 -47.46 21.85 54.48
C PRO A 107 -46.00 21.59 54.90
N ASP A 108 -45.38 20.55 54.34
CA ASP A 108 -43.98 20.16 54.57
C ASP A 108 -42.98 20.84 53.63
N VAL A 109 -43.46 21.65 52.68
CA VAL A 109 -42.65 22.38 51.69
C VAL A 109 -42.45 23.82 52.18
N LYS A 110 -41.22 24.15 52.56
CA LYS A 110 -40.82 25.51 52.99
C LYS A 110 -39.72 26.06 52.08
N ILE A 111 -39.86 27.33 51.69
CA ILE A 111 -38.90 28.10 50.91
C ILE A 111 -37.88 28.70 51.89
N ASN A 112 -36.68 28.14 51.88
CA ASN A 112 -35.57 28.66 52.69
C ASN A 112 -35.07 30.00 52.11
N ASP A 113 -34.35 30.78 52.92
CA ASP A 113 -33.91 32.13 52.51
C ASP A 113 -32.94 32.11 51.32
N ARG A 114 -32.14 31.04 51.18
CA ARG A 114 -31.20 30.90 50.05
C ARG A 114 -31.94 30.68 48.74
N LEU A 115 -32.94 29.80 48.72
CA LEU A 115 -33.83 29.58 47.57
C LEU A 115 -34.60 30.86 47.26
N LEU A 116 -35.06 31.58 48.28
CA LEU A 116 -35.79 32.83 48.09
C LEU A 116 -34.94 33.89 47.38
N VAL A 117 -33.66 34.04 47.75
CA VAL A 117 -32.71 34.92 47.05
C VAL A 117 -32.56 34.51 45.58
N GLU A 118 -32.44 33.21 45.29
CA GLU A 118 -32.33 32.73 43.91
C GLU A 118 -33.63 32.90 43.11
N ILE A 119 -34.79 32.70 43.72
CA ILE A 119 -36.10 32.99 43.12
C ILE A 119 -36.20 34.47 42.77
N MET A 120 -35.73 35.36 43.65
CA MET A 120 -35.77 36.80 43.39
C MET A 120 -34.77 37.23 42.30
N ARG A 121 -33.59 36.60 42.23
CA ARG A 121 -32.65 36.77 41.11
C ARG A 121 -33.26 36.31 39.79
N PHE A 122 -33.96 35.17 39.79
CA PHE A 122 -34.69 34.66 38.64
C PHE A 122 -35.85 35.58 38.24
N LYS A 123 -36.62 36.10 39.22
CA LYS A 123 -37.64 37.14 39.01
C LYS A 123 -37.02 38.36 38.34
N GLN A 124 -35.93 38.91 38.90
CA GLN A 124 -35.24 40.06 38.33
C GLN A 124 -34.86 39.80 36.87
N LEU A 125 -34.42 38.59 36.54
CA LEU A 125 -34.05 38.21 35.19
C LEU A 125 -35.19 38.27 34.17
N PHE A 126 -36.40 37.81 34.52
CA PHE A 126 -37.52 37.70 33.58
C PHE A 126 -38.49 38.89 33.61
N VAL A 127 -38.62 39.56 34.76
CA VAL A 127 -39.59 40.67 34.93
C VAL A 127 -38.94 42.00 35.34
N GLY A 128 -37.64 42.01 35.61
CA GLY A 128 -36.87 43.21 35.95
C GLY A 128 -36.94 43.64 37.41
N GLY A 129 -36.47 44.88 37.64
CA GLY A 129 -36.51 45.62 38.90
C GLY A 129 -35.59 45.10 40.01
N ASP A 130 -36.05 45.20 41.26
CA ASP A 130 -35.22 44.95 42.46
C ASP A 130 -35.21 43.46 42.87
N ASN A 131 -34.11 43.00 43.50
CA ASN A 131 -33.91 41.60 43.88
C ASN A 131 -34.36 41.27 45.32
N GLN A 132 -34.94 42.21 46.05
CA GLN A 132 -35.53 42.00 47.39
C GLN A 132 -37.02 42.31 47.40
N LEU A 133 -37.49 43.14 46.47
CA LEU A 133 -38.86 43.63 46.41
C LEU A 133 -39.58 43.19 45.12
N MET A 134 -40.90 43.10 45.20
CA MET A 134 -41.78 42.82 44.07
C MET A 134 -42.92 43.85 44.00
N THR A 135 -42.99 44.60 42.91
CA THR A 135 -44.03 45.60 42.64
C THR A 135 -45.28 44.96 42.02
N ARG A 136 -46.40 45.69 42.00
CA ARG A 136 -47.63 45.25 41.32
C ARG A 136 -47.45 45.10 39.81
N GLU A 137 -46.67 45.98 39.18
CA GLU A 137 -46.35 45.88 37.76
C GLU A 137 -45.55 44.60 37.45
N GLU A 138 -44.58 44.26 38.31
CA GLU A 138 -43.80 43.04 38.20
C GLU A 138 -44.66 41.78 38.39
N LEU A 139 -45.66 41.81 39.29
CA LEU A 139 -46.64 40.71 39.41
C LEU A 139 -47.43 40.51 38.11
N THR A 140 -47.86 41.59 37.46
CA THR A 140 -48.56 41.51 36.17
C THR A 140 -47.64 40.89 35.10
N LYS A 141 -46.37 41.30 35.04
CA LYS A 141 -45.37 40.71 34.13
C LYS A 141 -45.12 39.23 34.46
N LEU A 142 -45.12 38.85 35.74
CA LEU A 142 -44.90 37.46 36.18
C LEU A 142 -46.07 36.55 35.80
N ARG A 143 -47.30 37.06 35.83
CA ARG A 143 -48.49 36.37 35.32
C ARG A 143 -48.41 36.14 33.82
N GLU A 144 -47.97 37.15 33.06
CA GLU A 144 -47.75 37.01 31.62
C GLU A 144 -46.64 36.00 31.31
N PHE A 145 -45.53 36.04 32.07
CA PHE A 145 -44.48 35.02 32.02
C PHE A 145 -45.04 33.61 32.27
N ALA A 146 -45.91 33.42 33.26
CA ALA A 146 -46.52 32.12 33.55
C ALA A 146 -47.31 31.56 32.34
N ARG A 147 -48.06 32.40 31.62
CA ARG A 147 -48.80 32.00 30.41
C ARG A 147 -47.87 31.60 29.27
N GLN A 148 -46.78 32.34 29.10
CA GLN A 148 -45.77 32.02 28.08
C GLN A 148 -45.04 30.73 28.41
N MET A 149 -44.70 30.51 29.69
CA MET A 149 -44.12 29.26 30.16
C MET A 149 -45.08 28.07 30.01
N ARG A 150 -46.39 28.28 30.17
CA ARG A 150 -47.40 27.26 29.86
C ARG A 150 -47.32 26.83 28.40
N ALA A 151 -47.33 27.78 27.48
CA ALA A 151 -47.26 27.50 26.05
C ALA A 151 -45.95 26.77 25.69
N LEU A 152 -44.81 27.24 26.20
CA LEU A 152 -43.50 26.62 26.00
C LEU A 152 -43.42 25.20 26.58
N SER A 153 -43.95 24.98 27.78
CA SER A 153 -43.94 23.67 28.43
C SER A 153 -44.76 22.66 27.63
N LEU A 154 -45.93 23.05 27.12
CA LEU A 154 -46.76 22.17 26.29
C LEU A 154 -46.11 21.86 24.93
N GLU A 155 -45.39 22.83 24.34
CA GLU A 155 -44.63 22.65 23.11
C GLU A 155 -43.42 21.71 23.31
N LEU A 156 -42.72 21.82 24.44
CA LEU A 156 -41.56 20.99 24.77
C LEU A 156 -41.94 19.57 25.22
N LEU A 157 -43.09 19.39 25.86
CA LEU A 157 -43.51 18.12 26.48
C LEU A 157 -43.31 16.89 25.58
N PRO A 158 -43.72 16.87 24.29
CA PRO A 158 -43.51 15.71 23.41
C PRO A 158 -42.03 15.37 23.17
N GLN A 159 -41.14 16.36 23.33
CA GLN A 159 -39.70 16.25 23.11
C GLN A 159 -38.92 16.01 24.40
N MET A 160 -39.56 16.16 25.58
CA MET A 160 -38.87 16.10 26.87
C MET A 160 -38.16 14.77 27.10
N GLN A 161 -38.73 13.63 26.69
CA GLN A 161 -38.05 12.33 26.78
C GLN A 161 -36.66 12.36 26.11
N LEU A 162 -36.54 13.05 24.97
CA LEU A 162 -35.27 13.20 24.26
C LEU A 162 -34.37 14.21 24.95
N LEU A 163 -34.92 15.37 25.33
CA LEU A 163 -34.16 16.45 25.97
C LEU A 163 -33.64 16.09 27.37
N SER A 164 -34.26 15.12 28.06
CA SER A 164 -33.85 14.67 29.39
C SER A 164 -33.01 13.39 29.42
N MET A 165 -32.47 12.95 28.27
CA MET A 165 -31.64 11.73 28.16
C MET A 165 -32.39 10.41 28.44
N ASN A 166 -33.73 10.43 28.43
CA ASN A 166 -34.60 9.28 28.73
C ASN A 166 -35.10 8.53 27.49
N TRP A 167 -34.82 9.02 26.29
CA TRP A 167 -35.21 8.36 25.03
C TRP A 167 -34.31 7.15 24.74
N LYS A 168 -34.87 6.14 24.09
CA LYS A 168 -34.11 4.96 23.61
C LYS A 168 -34.24 4.89 22.09
N VAL A 169 -33.11 4.91 21.40
CA VAL A 169 -33.03 4.74 19.94
C VAL A 169 -33.49 3.33 19.59
N THR A 170 -34.36 3.20 18.59
CA THR A 170 -34.96 1.92 18.19
C THR A 170 -34.04 1.09 17.29
N GLY A 171 -32.98 1.69 16.75
CA GLY A 171 -31.89 1.03 16.03
C GLY A 171 -32.13 0.91 14.52
N ASP A 172 -31.40 0.00 13.86
CA ASP A 172 -31.35 -0.15 12.39
C ASP A 172 -32.72 -0.29 11.71
N LYS A 173 -33.73 -0.81 12.41
CA LYS A 173 -35.07 -1.06 11.83
C LYS A 173 -35.83 0.23 11.48
N ASN A 174 -35.50 1.37 12.08
CA ASN A 174 -36.18 2.64 11.81
C ASN A 174 -35.28 3.88 12.02
N PHE A 175 -34.00 3.77 11.68
CA PHE A 175 -33.01 4.83 11.89
C PHE A 175 -33.45 6.20 11.32
N ALA A 176 -34.06 6.22 10.13
CA ALA A 176 -34.58 7.44 9.51
C ALA A 176 -35.65 8.15 10.36
N ALA A 177 -36.54 7.38 11.02
CA ALA A 177 -37.55 7.95 11.91
C ALA A 177 -36.94 8.44 13.23
N ASP A 178 -35.97 7.71 13.79
CA ASP A 178 -35.24 8.12 14.98
C ASP A 178 -34.49 9.45 14.74
N LEU A 179 -33.86 9.59 13.57
CA LEU A 179 -33.20 10.82 13.15
C LEU A 179 -34.21 11.96 12.92
N ALA A 180 -35.34 11.71 12.25
CA ALA A 180 -36.38 12.73 12.04
C ALA A 180 -36.99 13.22 13.37
N ARG A 181 -37.20 12.31 14.32
CA ARG A 181 -37.64 12.66 15.69
C ARG A 181 -36.61 13.53 16.38
N PHE A 182 -35.33 13.19 16.28
CA PHE A 182 -34.24 13.98 16.85
C PHE A 182 -34.16 15.39 16.24
N GLU A 183 -34.25 15.53 14.92
CA GLU A 183 -34.21 16.86 14.26
C GLU A 183 -35.43 17.71 14.64
N THR A 184 -36.61 17.10 14.83
CA THR A 184 -37.79 17.80 15.36
C THR A 184 -37.55 18.30 16.78
N ALA A 185 -37.02 17.45 17.67
CA ALA A 185 -36.68 17.84 19.04
C ALA A 185 -35.62 18.93 19.07
N LYS A 186 -34.62 18.88 18.18
CA LYS A 186 -33.60 19.92 18.01
C LYS A 186 -34.22 21.26 17.62
N ALA A 187 -35.12 21.28 16.64
CA ALA A 187 -35.80 22.50 16.20
C ALA A 187 -36.65 23.10 17.33
N VAL A 188 -37.49 22.29 17.97
CA VAL A 188 -38.36 22.73 19.08
C VAL A 188 -37.55 23.20 20.29
N GLY A 189 -36.50 22.46 20.68
CA GLY A 189 -35.63 22.82 21.79
C GLY A 189 -34.88 24.13 21.56
N THR A 190 -34.34 24.33 20.35
CA THR A 190 -33.64 25.58 19.99
C THR A 190 -34.61 26.76 19.99
N ALA A 191 -35.76 26.63 19.33
CA ALA A 191 -36.79 27.68 19.28
C ALA A 191 -37.31 28.05 20.68
N SER A 192 -37.45 27.07 21.57
CA SER A 192 -37.89 27.31 22.95
C SER A 192 -36.89 28.14 23.75
N VAL A 193 -35.58 27.87 23.59
CA VAL A 193 -34.53 28.65 24.24
C VAL A 193 -34.43 30.06 23.65
N GLU A 194 -34.62 30.22 22.34
CA GLU A 194 -34.69 31.54 21.70
C GLU A 194 -35.86 32.37 22.20
N LYS A 195 -37.05 31.76 22.34
CA LYS A 195 -38.23 32.38 22.96
C LYS A 195 -37.91 32.82 24.40
N LEU A 196 -37.32 31.95 25.23
CA LEU A 196 -36.91 32.29 26.59
C LEU A 196 -35.91 33.45 26.63
N ALA A 197 -34.89 33.43 25.77
CA ALA A 197 -33.90 34.50 25.70
C ALA A 197 -34.51 35.84 25.27
N ALA A 198 -35.53 35.83 24.40
CA ALA A 198 -36.26 37.02 23.98
C ALA A 198 -37.10 37.65 25.11
N LEU A 199 -37.46 36.90 26.16
CA LEU A 199 -38.12 37.43 27.35
C LEU A 199 -37.14 38.12 28.30
N ILE A 200 -35.90 37.63 28.33
CA ILE A 200 -34.85 38.08 29.24
C ILE A 200 -34.15 39.34 28.72
N GLU A 201 -33.80 39.37 27.43
CA GLU A 201 -33.01 40.45 26.81
C GLU A 201 -33.59 41.87 27.08
N PRO A 202 -34.91 42.11 26.99
CA PRO A 202 -35.49 43.42 27.27
C PRO A 202 -35.31 43.91 28.71
N GLN A 203 -35.09 43.01 29.67
CA GLN A 203 -34.99 43.35 31.10
C GLN A 203 -33.64 44.00 31.47
N GLN A 204 -32.65 43.95 30.58
CA GLN A 204 -31.33 44.55 30.76
C GLN A 204 -30.56 44.07 32.01
N GLN A 205 -30.86 42.86 32.48
CA GLN A 205 -30.23 42.28 33.68
C GLN A 205 -29.00 41.42 33.36
N LYS A 206 -27.98 41.55 34.21
CA LYS A 206 -26.80 40.67 34.21
C LYS A 206 -27.10 39.44 35.06
N TYR A 207 -26.48 38.32 34.73
CA TYR A 207 -26.67 37.08 35.48
C TYR A 207 -25.40 36.26 35.57
N GLU A 208 -25.06 35.80 36.77
CA GLU A 208 -23.93 34.89 36.97
C GLU A 208 -24.38 33.45 36.72
N ILE A 209 -23.69 32.74 35.82
CA ILE A 209 -24.10 31.39 35.39
C ILE A 209 -24.15 30.41 36.58
N GLN A 210 -23.26 30.61 37.56
CA GLN A 210 -23.22 29.80 38.79
C GLN A 210 -24.52 29.88 39.61
N ASN A 211 -25.23 31.00 39.59
CA ASN A 211 -26.46 31.19 40.35
C ASN A 211 -27.57 30.24 39.86
N PHE A 212 -27.57 29.87 38.58
CA PHE A 212 -28.55 28.90 38.06
C PHE A 212 -28.33 27.50 38.64
N VAL A 213 -27.06 27.09 38.82
CA VAL A 213 -26.74 25.83 39.50
C VAL A 213 -27.20 25.88 40.96
N VAL A 214 -26.99 26.99 41.66
CA VAL A 214 -27.46 27.18 43.04
C VAL A 214 -28.99 27.11 43.12
N LEU A 215 -29.70 27.77 42.21
CA LEU A 215 -31.16 27.71 42.12
C LEU A 215 -31.65 26.26 41.98
N LEU A 216 -31.05 25.49 41.06
CA LEU A 216 -31.42 24.09 40.83
C LEU A 216 -31.13 23.21 42.06
N GLU A 217 -29.96 23.36 42.69
CA GLU A 217 -29.60 22.62 43.90
C GLU A 217 -30.57 22.91 45.06
N GLU A 218 -31.02 24.17 45.21
CA GLU A 218 -32.00 24.52 46.25
C GLU A 218 -33.41 24.00 45.91
N LEU A 219 -33.83 24.02 44.63
CA LEU A 219 -35.09 23.42 44.19
C LEU A 219 -35.11 21.90 44.42
N GLN A 220 -34.00 21.20 44.17
CA GLN A 220 -33.86 19.76 44.45
C GLN A 220 -34.10 19.43 45.93
N LYS A 221 -33.59 20.27 46.85
CA LYS A 221 -33.82 20.11 48.30
C LYS A 221 -35.29 20.26 48.66
N VAL A 222 -35.97 21.24 48.07
CA VAL A 222 -37.40 21.48 48.29
C VAL A 222 -38.25 20.34 47.75
N PHE A 223 -37.92 19.83 46.56
CA PHE A 223 -38.65 18.74 45.93
C PHE A 223 -38.20 17.34 46.35
N LYS A 224 -37.23 17.23 47.28
CA LYS A 224 -36.67 15.96 47.78
C LYS A 224 -36.28 14.99 46.65
N THR A 225 -35.82 15.53 45.52
CA THR A 225 -35.52 14.75 44.30
C THR A 225 -34.12 15.13 43.81
N ASP A 226 -33.28 14.13 43.55
CA ASP A 226 -31.99 14.34 42.88
C ASP A 226 -32.19 14.29 41.37
N TRP A 227 -31.86 15.38 40.69
CA TRP A 227 -31.93 15.47 39.23
C TRP A 227 -30.55 15.27 38.64
N SER A 228 -30.39 14.22 37.83
CA SER A 228 -29.14 13.86 37.15
C SER A 228 -28.56 15.01 36.30
N PHE A 229 -29.42 15.82 35.69
CA PHE A 229 -28.98 16.95 34.85
C PHE A 229 -28.27 18.06 35.65
N THR A 230 -28.64 18.31 36.92
CA THR A 230 -28.00 19.36 37.75
C THR A 230 -26.54 19.02 38.02
N LYS A 231 -26.26 17.75 38.34
CA LYS A 231 -24.89 17.25 38.51
C LYS A 231 -24.07 17.38 37.23
N ASN A 232 -24.67 17.06 36.08
CA ASN A 232 -24.03 17.21 34.78
C ASN A 232 -23.77 18.68 34.42
N LEU A 233 -24.74 19.56 34.67
CA LEU A 233 -24.62 21.00 34.44
C LEU A 233 -23.49 21.61 35.29
N LYS A 234 -23.41 21.24 36.58
CA LYS A 234 -22.33 21.66 37.47
C LYS A 234 -20.95 21.25 36.97
N ARG A 235 -20.83 20.04 36.42
CA ARG A 235 -19.60 19.55 35.78
C ARG A 235 -19.27 20.32 34.49
N MET A 236 -20.28 20.68 33.69
CA MET A 236 -20.09 21.45 32.45
C MET A 236 -19.87 22.94 32.68
N LEU A 237 -20.15 23.46 33.87
CA LEU A 237 -20.12 24.89 34.15
C LEU A 237 -18.78 25.57 33.80
N PRO A 238 -17.59 25.02 34.14
CA PRO A 238 -16.31 25.63 33.75
C PRO A 238 -16.11 25.70 32.23
N LEU A 239 -16.58 24.68 31.51
CA LEU A 239 -16.58 24.69 30.05
C LEU A 239 -17.53 25.77 29.52
N LEU A 240 -18.75 25.88 30.05
CA LEU A 240 -19.71 26.89 29.64
C LEU A 240 -19.21 28.32 29.88
N THR A 241 -18.52 28.58 31.00
CA THR A 241 -17.94 29.91 31.29
C THR A 241 -16.78 30.25 30.36
N ARG A 242 -15.85 29.31 30.14
CA ARG A 242 -14.72 29.51 29.20
C ARG A 242 -15.20 29.66 27.78
N LEU A 243 -16.15 28.83 27.36
CA LEU A 243 -16.83 28.95 26.08
C LEU A 243 -17.47 30.33 25.98
N LYS A 244 -18.32 30.75 26.93
CA LYS A 244 -18.92 32.09 26.94
C LYS A 244 -17.88 33.21 26.80
N GLY A 245 -16.76 33.12 27.51
CA GLY A 245 -15.64 34.07 27.42
C GLY A 245 -15.01 34.14 26.04
N ALA A 246 -14.57 32.97 25.53
CA ALA A 246 -13.94 32.85 24.21
C ALA A 246 -14.83 33.38 23.07
N LEU A 247 -16.16 33.25 23.23
CA LEU A 247 -17.14 33.59 22.21
C LEU A 247 -17.61 35.04 22.25
N THR A 248 -17.86 35.57 23.44
CA THR A 248 -18.37 36.95 23.60
C THR A 248 -17.25 37.97 23.71
N GLY A 249 -16.03 37.55 24.05
CA GLY A 249 -14.92 38.46 24.37
C GLY A 249 -15.17 39.29 25.63
N THR A 250 -16.11 38.86 26.48
CA THR A 250 -16.49 39.53 27.74
C THR A 250 -16.27 38.59 28.93
N GLN A 251 -16.48 39.08 30.16
CA GLN A 251 -16.26 38.31 31.39
C GLN A 251 -16.87 36.90 31.34
N GLU A 252 -16.07 35.88 31.65
CA GLU A 252 -16.42 34.45 31.49
C GLU A 252 -17.66 34.00 32.29
N ALA A 253 -17.84 34.53 33.50
CA ALA A 253 -18.84 34.04 34.45
C ALA A 253 -20.20 34.77 34.42
N VAL A 254 -20.30 35.91 33.71
CA VAL A 254 -21.48 36.80 33.75
C VAL A 254 -22.09 36.94 32.37
N ILE A 255 -23.36 36.55 32.19
CA ILE A 255 -24.12 36.79 30.97
C ILE A 255 -24.56 38.26 30.96
N GLN A 256 -24.11 39.03 29.96
CA GLN A 256 -24.56 40.42 29.77
C GLN A 256 -25.94 40.43 29.08
N PRO A 257 -26.72 41.52 29.18
CA PRO A 257 -28.04 41.60 28.56
C PRO A 257 -28.08 41.23 27.07
N LYS A 258 -27.12 41.75 26.30
CA LYS A 258 -26.95 41.49 24.86
C LYS A 258 -26.45 40.07 24.52
N ASP A 259 -26.00 39.33 25.52
CA ASP A 259 -25.46 37.98 25.34
C ASP A 259 -26.57 36.92 25.40
N TRP A 260 -27.75 37.21 25.96
CA TRP A 260 -28.78 36.20 26.25
C TRP A 260 -29.25 35.41 25.02
N ARG A 261 -29.63 36.08 23.93
CA ARG A 261 -30.03 35.39 22.70
C ARG A 261 -28.90 34.55 22.12
N LYS A 262 -27.68 35.08 22.14
CA LYS A 262 -26.49 34.44 21.58
C LYS A 262 -26.07 33.22 22.39
N PHE A 263 -25.91 33.41 23.70
CA PHE A 263 -25.52 32.38 24.65
C PHE A 263 -26.59 31.31 24.80
N GLY A 264 -27.88 31.70 24.87
CA GLY A 264 -29.00 30.76 24.92
C GLY A 264 -29.08 29.90 23.65
N GLY A 265 -29.10 30.53 22.48
CA GLY A 265 -29.16 29.81 21.19
C GLY A 265 -27.97 28.86 21.01
N LEU A 266 -26.76 29.31 21.35
CA LEU A 266 -25.57 28.46 21.28
C LEU A 266 -25.59 27.33 22.30
N GLY A 267 -25.98 27.62 23.55
CA GLY A 267 -26.10 26.63 24.61
C GLY A 267 -27.08 25.52 24.24
N ALA A 268 -28.23 25.88 23.67
CA ALA A 268 -29.22 24.93 23.17
C ALA A 268 -28.63 24.03 22.08
N ARG A 269 -28.00 24.60 21.05
CA ARG A 269 -27.39 23.84 19.96
C ARG A 269 -26.24 22.94 20.44
N SER A 270 -25.44 23.42 21.38
CA SER A 270 -24.33 22.64 21.98
C SER A 270 -24.86 21.45 22.78
N TYR A 271 -25.89 21.67 23.58
CA TYR A 271 -26.56 20.60 24.31
C TYR A 271 -27.19 19.57 23.38
N LEU A 272 -27.86 20.03 22.32
CA LEU A 272 -28.44 19.15 21.31
C LEU A 272 -27.34 18.36 20.55
N GLN A 273 -26.20 18.99 20.24
CA GLN A 273 -25.07 18.27 19.64
C GLN A 273 -24.49 17.21 20.58
N TYR A 274 -24.43 17.49 21.88
CA TYR A 274 -24.11 16.49 22.90
C TYR A 274 -25.15 15.36 22.95
N LEU A 275 -26.45 15.67 22.90
CA LEU A 275 -27.50 14.65 22.85
C LEU A 275 -27.40 13.77 21.60
N ARG A 276 -27.01 14.33 20.44
CA ARG A 276 -26.75 13.53 19.24
C ARG A 276 -25.61 12.55 19.48
N TYR A 277 -24.51 13.01 20.08
CA TYR A 277 -23.40 12.14 20.49
C TYR A 277 -23.88 11.03 21.45
N TYR A 278 -24.58 11.41 22.52
CA TYR A 278 -25.08 10.50 23.53
C TYR A 278 -25.98 9.40 22.93
N TYR A 279 -26.98 9.76 22.13
CA TYR A 279 -27.94 8.80 21.59
C TYR A 279 -27.39 7.96 20.43
N PHE A 280 -26.67 8.57 19.49
CA PHE A 280 -26.30 7.88 18.25
C PHE A 280 -24.87 7.31 18.25
N PHE A 281 -23.97 7.79 19.11
CA PHE A 281 -22.57 7.36 19.15
C PHE A 281 -22.20 6.62 20.45
N GLU A 282 -22.67 7.09 21.61
CA GLU A 282 -22.33 6.50 22.92
C GLU A 282 -23.27 5.34 23.30
N ASN A 283 -24.59 5.56 23.27
CA ASN A 283 -25.60 4.60 23.73
C ASN A 283 -26.36 3.86 22.60
N ASN A 284 -25.84 3.87 21.38
CA ASN A 284 -26.44 3.10 20.28
C ASN A 284 -26.09 1.60 20.42
N PRO A 285 -27.07 0.70 20.62
CA PRO A 285 -26.82 -0.74 20.79
C PRO A 285 -26.27 -1.42 19.53
N HIS A 286 -26.31 -0.77 18.36
CA HIS A 286 -25.80 -1.28 17.08
C HIS A 286 -24.49 -0.63 16.63
N ARG A 287 -23.69 -0.11 17.59
CA ARG A 287 -22.43 0.60 17.34
C ARG A 287 -21.46 -0.10 16.37
N GLU A 288 -21.54 -1.43 16.26
CA GLU A 288 -20.67 -2.27 15.42
C GLU A 288 -21.08 -2.32 13.93
N LYS A 289 -22.26 -1.82 13.54
CA LYS A 289 -22.77 -1.90 12.15
C LYS A 289 -22.65 -0.59 11.35
N ASP A 290 -21.67 0.23 11.72
CA ASP A 290 -21.40 1.60 11.27
C ASP A 290 -22.42 2.65 11.78
N PRO A 291 -21.99 3.69 12.51
CA PRO A 291 -22.79 4.91 12.58
C PRO A 291 -22.94 5.42 11.15
N GLU A 292 -24.18 5.58 10.66
CA GLU A 292 -24.40 6.05 9.29
C GLU A 292 -23.53 7.29 9.05
N LEU A 293 -22.66 7.24 8.04
CA LEU A 293 -21.72 8.31 7.70
C LEU A 293 -22.41 9.70 7.66
N ILE A 294 -23.69 9.70 7.28
CA ILE A 294 -24.57 10.88 7.30
C ILE A 294 -24.62 11.59 8.66
N LEU A 295 -24.60 10.87 9.79
CA LEU A 295 -24.60 11.44 11.14
C LEU A 295 -23.31 12.17 11.45
N VAL A 296 -22.18 11.60 11.04
CA VAL A 296 -20.87 12.21 11.23
C VAL A 296 -20.81 13.51 10.45
N PHE A 297 -21.16 13.47 9.15
CA PHE A 297 -21.16 14.67 8.31
C PHE A 297 -22.18 15.71 8.78
N ARG A 298 -23.40 15.34 9.19
CA ARG A 298 -24.36 16.29 9.79
C ARG A 298 -23.85 16.91 11.09
N SER A 299 -23.18 16.13 11.94
CA SER A 299 -22.56 16.63 13.17
C SER A 299 -21.46 17.63 12.87
N VAL A 300 -20.62 17.34 11.87
CA VAL A 300 -19.58 18.27 11.40
C VAL A 300 -20.20 19.53 10.81
N ASP A 301 -21.24 19.45 9.97
CA ASP A 301 -21.90 20.63 9.41
C ASP A 301 -22.49 21.53 10.51
N ASP A 302 -23.19 20.93 11.48
CA ASP A 302 -23.77 21.65 12.61
C ASP A 302 -22.69 22.32 13.47
N LEU A 303 -21.57 21.65 13.71
CA LEU A 303 -20.43 22.22 14.44
C LEU A 303 -19.78 23.35 13.65
N LEU A 304 -19.53 23.19 12.35
CA LEU A 304 -18.98 24.24 11.49
C LEU A 304 -19.92 25.46 11.45
N GLY A 305 -21.23 25.23 11.34
CA GLY A 305 -22.25 26.28 11.38
C GLY A 305 -22.27 27.00 12.74
N MET A 306 -22.21 26.24 13.83
CA MET A 306 -22.14 26.77 15.19
C MET A 306 -20.93 27.68 15.38
N VAL A 307 -19.74 27.20 15.01
CA VAL A 307 -18.50 28.00 15.10
C VAL A 307 -18.56 29.18 14.12
N GLY A 308 -19.21 29.05 12.97
CA GLY A 308 -19.39 30.14 12.01
C GLY A 308 -20.24 31.29 12.57
N ASP A 309 -21.39 30.96 13.15
CA ASP A 309 -22.28 31.93 13.80
C ASP A 309 -21.60 32.63 14.97
N ILE A 310 -20.76 31.90 15.71
CA ILE A 310 -19.91 32.47 16.76
C ILE A 310 -18.95 33.51 16.17
N LEU A 311 -18.23 33.16 15.11
CA LEU A 311 -17.17 34.02 14.58
C LEU A 311 -17.71 35.26 13.90
N THR A 312 -18.88 35.17 13.26
CA THR A 312 -19.56 36.35 12.69
C THR A 312 -19.99 37.36 13.77
N GLN A 313 -20.16 36.93 15.01
CA GLN A 313 -20.59 37.77 16.12
C GLN A 313 -19.45 38.27 17.00
N LYS A 314 -18.26 37.67 16.90
CA LYS A 314 -17.05 38.08 17.62
C LYS A 314 -16.44 39.30 16.93
N ALA A 315 -16.04 40.31 17.70
CA ALA A 315 -15.50 41.56 17.17
C ALA A 315 -14.25 41.38 16.29
N SER A 316 -13.42 40.37 16.58
CA SER A 316 -12.22 40.06 15.79
C SER A 316 -12.51 39.28 14.51
N ALA A 317 -13.72 38.73 14.34
CA ALA A 317 -14.10 37.82 13.26
C ALA A 317 -13.14 36.63 13.03
N GLN A 318 -12.39 36.23 14.06
CA GLN A 318 -11.41 35.14 13.99
C GLN A 318 -11.21 34.47 15.35
N LEU A 319 -10.97 33.15 15.33
CA LEU A 319 -10.57 32.36 16.50
C LEU A 319 -9.07 32.10 16.40
N GLN A 320 -8.29 32.68 17.30
CA GLN A 320 -6.84 32.49 17.32
C GLN A 320 -6.49 31.09 17.81
N ARG A 321 -5.33 30.58 17.37
CA ARG A 321 -4.77 29.29 17.81
C ARG A 321 -4.85 29.07 19.32
N ASP A 322 -4.42 30.04 20.12
CA ASP A 322 -4.39 29.90 21.58
C ASP A 322 -5.80 29.87 22.18
N GLU A 323 -6.78 30.53 21.56
CA GLU A 323 -8.19 30.42 21.93
C GLU A 323 -8.74 29.02 21.64
N ILE A 324 -8.37 28.42 20.50
CA ILE A 324 -8.72 27.03 20.15
C ILE A 324 -8.18 26.07 21.22
N ILE A 325 -6.89 26.19 21.56
CA ILE A 325 -6.25 25.34 22.58
C ILE A 325 -6.92 25.52 23.94
N SER A 326 -7.22 26.75 24.33
CA SER A 326 -7.93 27.05 25.59
C SER A 326 -9.29 26.36 25.67
N VAL A 327 -10.08 26.43 24.58
CA VAL A 327 -11.37 25.75 24.48
C VAL A 327 -11.22 24.24 24.52
N LEU A 328 -10.26 23.66 23.79
CA LEU A 328 -10.02 22.21 23.79
C LEU A 328 -9.57 21.70 25.16
N ARG A 329 -8.75 22.45 25.90
CA ARG A 329 -8.39 22.11 27.29
C ARG A 329 -9.63 22.14 28.20
N ALA A 330 -10.51 23.13 28.05
CA ALA A 330 -11.76 23.17 28.80
C ALA A 330 -12.68 21.98 28.48
N VAL A 331 -12.70 21.52 27.23
CA VAL A 331 -13.42 20.31 26.83
C VAL A 331 -12.80 19.09 27.48
N ALA A 332 -11.45 18.98 27.50
CA ALA A 332 -10.74 17.87 28.14
C ALA A 332 -10.94 17.82 29.66
N ASP A 333 -11.04 18.98 30.34
CA ASP A 333 -11.36 19.07 31.78
C ASP A 333 -12.71 18.41 32.10
N VAL A 334 -13.69 18.54 31.20
CA VAL A 334 -15.03 17.94 31.34
C VAL A 334 -15.04 16.50 30.83
N PHE A 335 -14.36 16.23 29.72
CA PHE A 335 -14.32 14.95 29.03
C PHE A 335 -12.86 14.50 28.84
N PRO A 336 -12.25 13.86 29.86
CA PRO A 336 -10.82 13.51 29.83
C PRO A 336 -10.41 12.64 28.64
N GLN A 337 -11.34 11.89 28.06
CA GLN A 337 -11.13 11.09 26.86
C GLN A 337 -10.85 11.90 25.59
N PHE A 338 -11.08 13.22 25.59
CA PHE A 338 -10.82 14.14 24.47
C PHE A 338 -9.59 15.03 24.73
N THR A 339 -8.55 14.48 25.35
CA THR A 339 -7.29 15.21 25.55
C THR A 339 -6.58 15.37 24.21
N ILE A 340 -6.54 16.60 23.68
CA ILE A 340 -5.89 16.93 22.42
C ILE A 340 -4.56 17.64 22.68
N PRO A 341 -3.41 17.09 22.22
CA PRO A 341 -2.12 17.76 22.28
C PRO A 341 -2.10 19.04 21.43
N GLU A 342 -1.36 20.05 21.88
CA GLU A 342 -1.20 21.30 21.12
C GLU A 342 -0.58 21.08 19.74
N SER A 343 0.36 20.14 19.64
CA SER A 343 1.00 19.78 18.37
C SER A 343 -0.03 19.24 17.36
N PHE A 344 -1.08 18.55 17.82
CA PHE A 344 -2.14 18.07 16.93
C PHE A 344 -2.98 19.24 16.39
N VAL A 345 -3.22 20.27 17.20
CA VAL A 345 -3.90 21.50 16.75
C VAL A 345 -3.09 22.20 15.67
N ASP A 346 -1.76 22.28 15.83
CA ASP A 346 -0.86 22.86 14.83
C ASP A 346 -0.94 22.14 13.49
N GLU A 347 -0.86 20.81 13.51
CA GLU A 347 -0.93 20.02 12.28
C GLU A 347 -2.34 20.05 11.66
N ILE A 348 -3.41 20.09 12.46
CA ILE A 348 -4.78 20.31 11.95
C ILE A 348 -4.90 21.66 11.25
N LEU A 349 -4.30 22.73 11.79
CA LEU A 349 -4.37 24.07 11.17
C LEU A 349 -3.65 24.12 9.81
N LYS A 350 -2.57 23.35 9.65
CA LYS A 350 -1.91 23.15 8.34
C LYS A 350 -2.79 22.35 7.38
N VAL A 351 -3.43 21.27 7.85
CA VAL A 351 -4.40 20.50 7.04
C VAL A 351 -5.59 21.38 6.66
N LYS A 352 -6.07 22.25 7.55
CA LYS A 352 -7.09 23.25 7.28
C LYS A 352 -6.65 24.20 6.16
N LYS A 353 -5.40 24.71 6.20
CA LYS A 353 -4.85 25.52 5.10
C LYS A 353 -4.77 24.73 3.78
N LEU A 354 -4.40 23.45 3.83
CA LEU A 354 -4.37 22.57 2.66
C LEU A 354 -5.76 22.37 2.04
N LEU A 355 -6.77 22.05 2.86
CA LEU A 355 -8.10 21.66 2.39
C LEU A 355 -9.04 22.84 2.17
N PHE A 356 -8.85 23.93 2.91
CA PHE A 356 -9.80 25.06 2.96
C PHE A 356 -9.10 26.41 2.78
N GLY A 357 -7.77 26.47 2.62
CA GLY A 357 -7.04 27.73 2.49
C GLY A 357 -7.00 28.57 3.78
N GLY A 358 -6.68 29.86 3.62
CA GLY A 358 -6.53 30.81 4.73
C GLY A 358 -5.20 30.68 5.48
N GLU A 359 -5.12 31.35 6.62
CA GLU A 359 -3.92 31.35 7.48
C GLU A 359 -3.92 30.20 8.49
N ILE A 360 -2.73 29.80 8.95
CA ILE A 360 -2.57 28.75 9.98
C ILE A 360 -2.74 29.28 11.41
N SER A 361 -2.72 30.60 11.62
CA SER A 361 -2.78 31.20 12.95
C SER A 361 -4.21 31.30 13.52
N ALA A 362 -5.23 31.23 12.67
CA ALA A 362 -6.61 31.44 13.08
C ALA A 362 -7.63 30.70 12.21
N LEU A 363 -8.85 30.59 12.73
CA LEU A 363 -10.04 30.14 12.01
C LEU A 363 -10.96 31.34 11.75
N THR A 364 -11.43 31.49 10.51
CA THR A 364 -12.31 32.59 10.09
C THR A 364 -13.66 32.07 9.59
N PRO A 365 -14.71 32.93 9.52
CA PRO A 365 -15.98 32.57 8.90
C PRO A 365 -15.84 32.09 7.44
N ALA A 366 -14.87 32.67 6.71
CA ALA A 366 -14.61 32.29 5.33
C ALA A 366 -14.05 30.86 5.23
N ASP A 367 -13.17 30.46 6.16
CA ASP A 367 -12.63 29.09 6.22
C ASP A 367 -13.75 28.07 6.48
N LEU A 368 -14.65 28.39 7.41
CA LEU A 368 -15.78 27.54 7.76
C LEU A 368 -16.80 27.42 6.62
N SER A 369 -17.08 28.52 5.94
CA SER A 369 -17.96 28.51 4.75
C SER A 369 -17.38 27.61 3.65
N ARG A 370 -16.07 27.74 3.35
CA ARG A 370 -15.39 26.85 2.39
C ARG A 370 -15.40 25.39 2.85
N ALA A 371 -15.22 25.12 4.14
CA ALA A 371 -15.31 23.77 4.69
C ALA A 371 -16.70 23.15 4.52
N ARG A 372 -17.77 23.92 4.76
CA ARG A 372 -19.16 23.45 4.57
C ARG A 372 -19.47 23.16 3.11
N VAL A 373 -19.05 24.01 2.17
CA VAL A 373 -19.22 23.77 0.72
C VAL A 373 -18.54 22.47 0.28
N LYS A 374 -17.38 22.13 0.87
CA LYS A 374 -16.63 20.91 0.54
C LYS A 374 -17.10 19.67 1.27
N LEU A 375 -18.02 19.78 2.22
CA LEU A 375 -18.42 18.67 3.09
C LEU A 375 -19.00 17.48 2.32
N GLU A 376 -19.78 17.74 1.27
CA GLU A 376 -20.33 16.68 0.40
C GLU A 376 -19.23 15.96 -0.41
N ASN A 377 -18.16 16.67 -0.76
CA ASN A 377 -16.99 16.04 -1.39
C ASN A 377 -16.30 15.08 -0.41
N PHE A 378 -16.10 15.49 0.86
CA PHE A 378 -15.55 14.58 1.87
C PHE A 378 -16.46 13.38 2.16
N ARG A 379 -17.78 13.58 2.13
CA ARG A 379 -18.74 12.47 2.22
C ARG A 379 -18.59 11.50 1.06
N THR A 380 -18.44 12.01 -0.15
CA THR A 380 -18.18 11.20 -1.35
C THR A 380 -16.87 10.43 -1.20
N LEU A 381 -15.79 11.09 -0.78
CA LEU A 381 -14.48 10.46 -0.54
C LEU A 381 -14.56 9.34 0.51
N ALA A 382 -15.22 9.59 1.64
CA ALA A 382 -15.39 8.59 2.69
C ALA A 382 -16.24 7.39 2.23
N ASN A 383 -17.30 7.62 1.45
CA ASN A 383 -18.08 6.53 0.85
C ASN A 383 -17.24 5.68 -0.12
N LEU A 384 -16.41 6.32 -0.96
CA LEU A 384 -15.53 5.61 -1.90
C LEU A 384 -14.49 4.76 -1.16
N LEU A 385 -13.90 5.29 -0.07
CA LEU A 385 -12.97 4.53 0.76
C LEU A 385 -13.65 3.35 1.47
N LEU A 386 -14.77 3.58 2.14
CA LEU A 386 -15.47 2.53 2.90
C LEU A 386 -15.96 1.40 2.00
N LYS A 387 -16.54 1.73 0.84
CA LYS A 387 -17.01 0.74 -0.15
C LYS A 387 -15.90 -0.20 -0.61
N ASN A 388 -14.66 0.27 -0.67
CA ASN A 388 -13.52 -0.48 -1.20
C ASN A 388 -12.49 -0.86 -0.11
N SER A 389 -12.81 -0.62 1.17
CA SER A 389 -11.88 -0.71 2.30
C SER A 389 -11.15 -2.06 2.38
N LEU A 390 -11.86 -3.18 2.22
CA LEU A 390 -11.24 -4.51 2.24
C LEU A 390 -10.10 -4.66 1.22
N ILE A 391 -10.30 -4.16 -0.01
CA ILE A 391 -9.31 -4.20 -1.08
C ILE A 391 -8.17 -3.22 -0.78
N LEU A 392 -8.50 -2.00 -0.33
CA LEU A 392 -7.51 -0.96 -0.06
C LEU A 392 -6.65 -1.25 1.17
N GLU A 393 -7.14 -2.04 2.12
CA GLU A 393 -6.42 -2.39 3.34
C GLU A 393 -5.52 -3.63 3.19
N GLY A 394 -5.49 -4.27 2.00
CA GLY A 394 -4.74 -5.52 1.83
C GLY A 394 -5.42 -6.74 2.46
N LYS A 395 -6.69 -6.63 2.87
CA LYS A 395 -7.42 -7.67 3.63
C LYS A 395 -8.36 -8.52 2.78
N TRP A 396 -8.58 -8.12 1.53
CA TRP A 396 -9.40 -8.87 0.59
C TRP A 396 -8.74 -10.19 0.20
N LYS A 397 -9.55 -11.24 0.02
CA LYS A 397 -9.11 -12.60 -0.28
C LYS A 397 -9.65 -13.02 -1.64
N PRO A 398 -8.97 -12.68 -2.75
CA PRO A 398 -9.45 -12.96 -4.11
C PRO A 398 -9.63 -14.47 -4.38
N GLU A 399 -8.90 -15.33 -3.67
CA GLU A 399 -8.96 -16.79 -3.80
C GLU A 399 -10.31 -17.41 -3.40
N LEU A 400 -11.16 -16.65 -2.70
CA LEU A 400 -12.51 -17.09 -2.33
C LEU A 400 -13.53 -16.92 -3.45
N LEU A 401 -13.15 -16.27 -4.57
CA LEU A 401 -14.01 -15.99 -5.71
C LEU A 401 -13.46 -16.64 -6.98
N PRO A 402 -14.31 -16.95 -7.98
CA PRO A 402 -13.84 -17.23 -9.33
C PRO A 402 -12.98 -16.07 -9.85
N ASN A 403 -11.86 -16.36 -10.52
CA ASN A 403 -10.90 -15.35 -10.97
C ASN A 403 -11.54 -14.22 -11.81
N SER A 404 -12.53 -14.55 -12.66
CA SER A 404 -13.29 -13.54 -13.43
C SER A 404 -14.10 -12.60 -12.54
N GLN A 405 -14.72 -13.11 -11.47
CA GLN A 405 -15.49 -12.30 -10.53
C GLN A 405 -14.56 -11.47 -9.63
N ALA A 406 -13.48 -12.07 -9.13
CA ALA A 406 -12.45 -11.34 -8.39
C ALA A 406 -11.93 -10.16 -9.21
N ARG A 407 -11.71 -10.36 -10.52
CA ARG A 407 -11.28 -9.29 -11.42
C ARG A 407 -12.29 -8.16 -11.53
N ILE A 408 -13.58 -8.47 -11.71
CA ILE A 408 -14.65 -7.45 -11.78
C ILE A 408 -14.71 -6.64 -10.48
N GLU A 409 -14.59 -7.29 -9.33
CA GLU A 409 -14.57 -6.60 -8.03
C GLU A 409 -13.35 -5.69 -7.89
N PHE A 410 -12.17 -6.16 -8.28
CA PHE A 410 -10.95 -5.36 -8.26
C PHE A 410 -11.01 -4.16 -9.22
N GLU A 411 -11.53 -4.34 -10.44
CA GLU A 411 -11.73 -3.25 -11.40
C GLU A 411 -12.75 -2.22 -10.89
N GLY A 412 -13.78 -2.67 -10.17
CA GLY A 412 -14.71 -1.79 -9.46
C GLY A 412 -14.01 -0.93 -8.41
N ALA A 413 -13.10 -1.54 -7.63
CA ALA A 413 -12.27 -0.82 -6.66
C ALA A 413 -11.25 0.11 -7.33
N GLU A 414 -10.66 -0.31 -8.45
CA GLU A 414 -9.75 0.51 -9.26
C GLU A 414 -10.44 1.80 -9.69
N LYS A 415 -11.64 1.70 -10.26
CA LYS A 415 -12.46 2.85 -10.62
C LYS A 415 -12.77 3.72 -9.40
N GLY A 416 -13.11 3.11 -8.26
CA GLY A 416 -13.39 3.82 -7.01
C GLY A 416 -12.20 4.62 -6.48
N VAL A 417 -10.97 4.09 -6.56
CA VAL A 417 -9.74 4.81 -6.17
C VAL A 417 -9.43 5.94 -7.13
N LEU A 418 -9.57 5.73 -8.43
CA LEU A 418 -9.33 6.78 -9.41
C LEU A 418 -10.35 7.92 -9.26
N GLU A 419 -11.62 7.60 -9.00
CA GLU A 419 -12.65 8.58 -8.66
C GLU A 419 -12.34 9.31 -7.36
N PHE A 420 -11.87 8.59 -6.32
CA PHE A 420 -11.41 9.20 -5.08
C PHE A 420 -10.29 10.22 -5.32
N MET A 421 -9.28 9.88 -6.12
CA MET A 421 -8.18 10.80 -6.44
C MET A 421 -8.66 12.01 -7.25
N GLN A 422 -9.61 11.82 -8.17
CA GLN A 422 -10.22 12.90 -8.95
C GLN A 422 -11.00 13.88 -8.08
N VAL A 423 -11.72 13.40 -7.06
CA VAL A 423 -12.46 14.24 -6.11
C VAL A 423 -11.51 14.88 -5.09
N LEU A 424 -10.48 14.18 -4.63
CA LEU A 424 -9.53 14.67 -3.63
C LEU A 424 -8.65 15.80 -4.18
N SER A 425 -8.11 15.63 -5.39
CA SER A 425 -7.18 16.57 -6.01
C SER A 425 -7.63 18.04 -5.96
N PRO A 426 -8.84 18.42 -6.43
CA PRO A 426 -9.28 19.81 -6.40
C PRO A 426 -9.55 20.36 -4.99
N LEU A 427 -9.62 19.50 -3.96
CA LEU A 427 -9.77 19.94 -2.58
C LEU A 427 -8.45 20.43 -1.97
N LEU A 428 -7.31 20.04 -2.54
CA LEU A 428 -5.96 20.40 -2.08
C LEU A 428 -5.57 21.78 -2.66
N GLU A 429 -5.92 22.84 -1.94
CA GLU A 429 -5.87 24.23 -2.40
C GLU A 429 -4.59 25.00 -2.06
N SER A 430 -3.62 24.38 -1.39
CA SER A 430 -2.35 25.06 -1.09
C SER A 430 -1.15 24.13 -1.10
N ASP A 431 0.03 24.75 -1.03
CA ASP A 431 1.30 24.07 -0.88
C ASP A 431 1.36 23.32 0.45
N TYR A 432 1.98 22.14 0.46
CA TYR A 432 2.07 21.31 1.65
C TYR A 432 3.43 20.62 1.76
N ASP A 433 4.03 20.65 2.95
CA ASP A 433 5.26 19.92 3.23
C ASP A 433 4.90 18.47 3.61
N LEU A 434 5.34 17.48 2.82
CA LEU A 434 5.11 16.07 3.13
C LEU A 434 5.68 15.64 4.50
N ARG A 435 6.64 16.37 5.07
CA ARG A 435 7.14 16.12 6.43
C ARG A 435 6.11 16.49 7.51
N ASP A 436 5.21 17.43 7.22
CA ASP A 436 4.08 17.74 8.11
C ASP A 436 3.12 16.54 8.20
N PHE A 437 2.99 15.72 7.16
CA PHE A 437 2.18 14.50 7.23
C PHE A 437 2.72 13.51 8.28
N GLY A 438 4.05 13.34 8.35
CA GLY A 438 4.67 12.52 9.39
C GLY A 438 4.38 13.04 10.80
N ARG A 439 4.47 14.37 11.00
CA ARG A 439 4.15 15.03 12.27
C ARG A 439 2.67 14.98 12.64
N LEU A 440 1.80 15.04 11.63
CA LEU A 440 0.36 14.88 11.79
C LEU A 440 0.03 13.49 12.32
N ILE A 441 0.60 12.43 11.74
CA ILE A 441 0.39 11.05 12.20
C ILE A 441 0.94 10.86 13.61
N GLU A 442 2.13 11.38 13.91
CA GLU A 442 2.70 11.33 15.26
C GLU A 442 1.81 12.06 16.29
N SER A 443 1.35 13.27 15.98
CA SER A 443 0.48 14.03 16.87
C SER A 443 -0.92 13.42 16.99
N PHE A 444 -1.41 12.77 15.94
CA PHE A 444 -2.65 12.01 15.96
C PHE A 444 -2.54 10.81 16.92
N GLU A 445 -1.43 10.07 16.90
CA GLU A 445 -1.21 8.95 17.83
C GLU A 445 -0.99 9.41 19.28
N LEU A 446 -0.51 10.63 19.49
CA LEU A 446 -0.50 11.24 20.84
C LEU A 446 -1.92 11.57 21.32
N ALA A 447 -2.79 12.04 20.42
CA ALA A 447 -4.19 12.34 20.74
C ALA A 447 -5.03 11.06 20.89
N PHE A 448 -4.74 10.04 20.09
CA PHE A 448 -5.47 8.77 20.02
C PHE A 448 -4.47 7.61 20.01
N PRO A 449 -3.95 7.23 21.19
CA PRO A 449 -2.94 6.18 21.29
C PRO A 449 -3.43 4.84 20.73
N PRO A 450 -2.62 4.13 19.92
CA PRO A 450 -2.96 2.81 19.43
C PRO A 450 -3.09 1.83 20.60
N LYS A 451 -3.94 0.81 20.46
CA LYS A 451 -4.15 -0.19 21.53
C LYS A 451 -2.89 -1.01 21.79
N LYS A 452 -2.05 -1.18 20.77
CA LYS A 452 -0.78 -1.90 20.85
C LYS A 452 0.33 -1.15 20.10
N PRO A 453 1.59 -1.19 20.58
CA PRO A 453 2.70 -0.49 19.92
C PRO A 453 2.92 -0.87 18.45
N GLU A 454 2.69 -2.13 18.09
CA GLU A 454 2.84 -2.63 16.71
C GLU A 454 1.79 -2.09 15.73
N GLU A 455 0.67 -1.56 16.26
CA GLU A 455 -0.39 -0.90 15.49
C GLU A 455 -0.05 0.57 15.20
N ALA A 456 1.02 1.11 15.77
CA ALA A 456 1.49 2.46 15.47
C ALA A 456 1.96 2.60 14.01
N PHE A 457 1.40 3.59 13.33
CA PHE A 457 1.76 4.04 11.99
C PHE A 457 2.97 4.96 11.99
N SER A 458 3.18 5.78 13.03
CA SER A 458 4.24 6.80 13.04
C SER A 458 5.64 6.22 12.69
N PRO A 459 6.13 5.14 13.32
CA PRO A 459 7.43 4.57 12.96
C PRO A 459 7.51 4.08 11.51
N ARG A 460 6.40 3.54 10.97
CA ARG A 460 6.31 3.05 9.59
C ARG A 460 6.36 4.23 8.60
N ILE A 461 5.61 5.29 8.87
CA ILE A 461 5.60 6.51 8.05
C ILE A 461 6.96 7.19 8.08
N GLN A 462 7.62 7.27 9.25
CA GLN A 462 8.96 7.84 9.36
C GLN A 462 9.98 7.03 8.54
N LYS A 463 9.93 5.69 8.59
CA LYS A 463 10.78 4.82 7.75
C LYS A 463 10.52 5.02 6.25
N LEU A 464 9.27 5.23 5.86
CA LEU A 464 8.87 5.41 4.46
C LEU A 464 9.02 6.83 3.92
N MET A 465 9.17 7.84 4.79
CA MET A 465 9.23 9.25 4.38
C MET A 465 10.34 9.53 3.37
N PRO A 466 11.59 9.03 3.50
CA PRO A 466 12.63 9.25 2.49
C PRO A 466 12.24 8.69 1.12
N LEU A 467 11.58 7.53 1.08
CA LEU A 467 11.08 6.91 -0.14
C LEU A 467 9.95 7.73 -0.76
N ALA A 468 9.01 8.24 0.05
CA ALA A 468 7.93 9.12 -0.42
C ALA A 468 8.45 10.42 -1.04
N LEU A 469 9.49 11.03 -0.44
CA LEU A 469 10.14 12.21 -1.00
C LEU A 469 10.84 11.91 -2.33
N LYS A 470 11.49 10.76 -2.47
CA LYS A 470 12.11 10.34 -3.73
C LYS A 470 11.09 9.96 -4.80
N ALA A 471 9.97 9.34 -4.43
CA ALA A 471 8.87 9.09 -5.33
C ALA A 471 8.26 10.40 -5.84
N LYS A 472 8.01 11.38 -4.96
CA LYS A 472 7.56 12.73 -5.34
C LYS A 472 8.54 13.38 -6.32
N ALA A 473 9.85 13.36 -6.03
CA ALA A 473 10.86 13.94 -6.92
C ALA A 473 10.89 13.26 -8.29
N LEU A 474 10.72 11.93 -8.33
CA LEU A 474 10.64 11.17 -9.58
C LEU A 474 9.38 11.51 -10.39
N VAL A 475 8.24 11.76 -9.72
CA VAL A 475 6.98 12.11 -10.39
C VAL A 475 6.94 13.55 -10.88
N LEU A 476 7.39 14.50 -10.06
CA LEU A 476 7.25 15.93 -10.32
C LEU A 476 8.52 16.60 -10.86
N ALA A 477 9.64 15.87 -10.95
CA ALA A 477 10.96 16.42 -11.30
C ALA A 477 11.42 17.57 -10.40
N THR A 478 10.96 17.60 -9.14
CA THR A 478 11.29 18.64 -8.16
C THR A 478 11.78 18.01 -6.85
N GLU A 479 12.98 18.42 -6.42
CA GLU A 479 13.53 17.99 -5.13
C GLU A 479 12.84 18.71 -3.94
N GLY A 480 13.04 18.19 -2.74
CA GLY A 480 12.46 18.73 -1.51
C GLY A 480 11.08 18.18 -1.17
N SER A 481 10.51 18.61 -0.05
CA SER A 481 9.32 18.01 0.54
C SER A 481 8.00 18.74 0.25
N ILE A 482 8.06 19.96 -0.28
CA ILE A 482 6.87 20.79 -0.55
C ILE A 482 6.22 20.38 -1.87
N VAL A 483 4.97 19.91 -1.83
CA VAL A 483 4.12 19.72 -3.00
C VAL A 483 3.39 21.03 -3.26
N LYS A 484 3.50 21.59 -4.47
CA LYS A 484 2.80 22.82 -4.82
C LYS A 484 1.34 22.54 -5.15
N GLN A 485 0.47 23.52 -4.95
CA GLN A 485 -0.96 23.41 -5.29
C GLN A 485 -1.18 22.88 -6.71
N ALA A 486 -0.43 23.38 -7.69
CA ALA A 486 -0.58 23.02 -9.10
C ALA A 486 -0.13 21.58 -9.45
N ASP A 487 0.58 20.92 -8.53
CA ASP A 487 1.16 19.58 -8.73
C ASP A 487 0.26 18.47 -8.21
N TRP A 488 -0.71 18.79 -7.33
CA TRP A 488 -1.60 17.80 -6.71
C TRP A 488 -2.32 16.88 -7.70
N PRO A 489 -2.96 17.38 -8.78
CA PRO A 489 -3.67 16.50 -9.72
C PRO A 489 -2.79 15.41 -10.32
N PHE A 490 -1.54 15.76 -10.65
CA PHE A 490 -0.59 14.84 -11.24
C PHE A 490 -0.06 13.85 -10.21
N LEU A 491 0.28 14.34 -9.02
CA LEU A 491 0.78 13.50 -7.96
C LEU A 491 -0.28 12.48 -7.52
N THR A 492 -1.53 12.91 -7.32
CA THR A 492 -2.63 12.00 -6.94
C THR A 492 -2.98 11.00 -8.04
N GLU A 493 -2.94 11.40 -9.33
CA GLU A 493 -3.16 10.46 -10.44
C GLU A 493 -2.09 9.35 -10.44
N VAL A 494 -0.81 9.74 -10.37
CA VAL A 494 0.30 8.77 -10.41
C VAL A 494 0.30 7.89 -9.17
N LEU A 495 0.12 8.46 -7.97
CA LEU A 495 0.06 7.69 -6.73
C LEU A 495 -1.12 6.73 -6.71
N GLY A 496 -2.31 7.15 -7.14
CA GLY A 496 -3.48 6.29 -7.25
C GLY A 496 -3.22 5.09 -8.15
N LYS A 497 -2.70 5.32 -9.37
CA LYS A 497 -2.37 4.24 -10.31
C LYS A 497 -1.27 3.33 -9.78
N ALA A 498 -0.20 3.88 -9.20
CA ALA A 498 0.90 3.10 -8.63
C ALA A 498 0.45 2.23 -7.47
N TYR A 499 -0.39 2.77 -6.57
CA TYR A 499 -0.97 2.03 -5.46
C TYR A 499 -1.85 0.87 -5.95
N LEU A 500 -2.68 1.11 -6.97
CA LEU A 500 -3.49 0.06 -7.58
C LEU A 500 -2.63 -1.05 -8.22
N ARG A 501 -1.49 -0.71 -8.83
CA ARG A 501 -0.55 -1.72 -9.36
C ARG A 501 0.16 -2.51 -8.28
N LEU A 502 0.44 -1.89 -7.13
CA LEU A 502 0.95 -2.61 -5.96
C LEU A 502 -0.09 -3.61 -5.44
N LEU A 503 -1.34 -3.19 -5.29
CA LEU A 503 -2.43 -4.07 -4.85
C LEU A 503 -2.67 -5.20 -5.86
N GLU A 504 -2.66 -4.91 -7.17
CA GLU A 504 -2.80 -5.94 -8.20
C GLU A 504 -1.67 -6.98 -8.13
N TYR A 505 -0.44 -6.55 -7.85
CA TYR A 505 0.67 -7.46 -7.60
C TYR A 505 0.42 -8.36 -6.38
N GLU A 506 0.07 -7.76 -5.23
CA GLU A 506 -0.17 -8.50 -3.98
C GLU A 506 -1.31 -9.51 -4.12
N TYR A 507 -2.41 -9.16 -4.80
CA TYR A 507 -3.59 -10.01 -4.90
C TYR A 507 -3.53 -11.07 -6.00
N PHE A 508 -2.93 -10.78 -7.16
CA PHE A 508 -3.02 -11.66 -8.32
C PHE A 508 -1.69 -12.25 -8.77
N LEU A 509 -0.56 -11.72 -8.32
CA LEU A 509 0.75 -12.07 -8.89
C LEU A 509 1.77 -12.60 -7.90
N LYS A 510 1.76 -12.13 -6.66
CA LYS A 510 2.75 -12.50 -5.64
C LYS A 510 2.94 -14.01 -5.50
N ASP A 511 1.84 -14.75 -5.49
CA ASP A 511 1.82 -16.21 -5.37
C ASP A 511 1.56 -16.92 -6.71
N ALA A 512 1.40 -16.17 -7.80
CA ALA A 512 1.13 -16.73 -9.12
C ALA A 512 2.42 -16.98 -9.91
N SER A 513 2.40 -18.00 -10.76
CA SER A 513 3.47 -18.21 -11.74
C SER A 513 3.35 -17.19 -12.89
N PHE A 514 4.18 -16.15 -12.86
CA PHE A 514 4.22 -15.05 -13.85
C PHE A 514 4.26 -15.48 -15.32
N PHE A 515 4.82 -16.65 -15.60
CA PHE A 515 5.10 -17.14 -16.95
C PHE A 515 4.26 -18.35 -17.34
N ARG A 516 3.16 -18.62 -16.65
CA ARG A 516 2.26 -19.75 -16.93
C ARG A 516 0.81 -19.34 -16.80
N SER A 517 -0.07 -20.00 -17.55
CA SER A 517 -1.51 -19.87 -17.33
C SER A 517 -1.90 -20.45 -15.95
N PRO A 518 -2.75 -19.78 -15.15
CA PRO A 518 -3.51 -18.55 -15.43
C PRO A 518 -2.81 -17.23 -15.05
N GLY A 519 -1.57 -17.26 -14.53
CA GLY A 519 -0.84 -16.07 -14.07
C GLY A 519 -0.33 -15.16 -15.20
N LEU A 520 -0.06 -15.70 -16.39
CA LEU A 520 0.45 -14.94 -17.53
C LEU A 520 -0.47 -13.78 -17.96
N PRO A 521 -1.79 -13.97 -18.16
CA PRO A 521 -2.71 -12.86 -18.39
C PRO A 521 -2.63 -11.77 -17.32
N GLN A 522 -2.53 -12.14 -16.04
CA GLN A 522 -2.42 -11.17 -14.95
C GLN A 522 -1.10 -10.41 -15.00
N PHE A 523 -0.01 -11.08 -15.36
CA PHE A 523 1.30 -10.44 -15.49
C PHE A 523 1.32 -9.45 -16.65
N GLU A 524 0.70 -9.78 -17.77
CA GLU A 524 0.54 -8.86 -18.90
C GLU A 524 -0.30 -7.63 -18.53
N ILE A 525 -1.41 -7.80 -17.82
CA ILE A 525 -2.25 -6.70 -17.34
C ILE A 525 -1.44 -5.78 -16.41
N TRP A 526 -0.72 -6.37 -15.46
CA TRP A 526 0.11 -5.62 -14.52
C TRP A 526 1.22 -4.83 -15.21
N VAL A 527 1.92 -5.44 -16.17
CA VAL A 527 2.94 -4.77 -17.00
C VAL A 527 2.34 -3.58 -17.75
N ARG A 528 1.16 -3.74 -18.37
CA ARG A 528 0.49 -2.63 -19.08
C ARG A 528 0.13 -1.51 -18.12
N GLY A 529 -0.41 -1.82 -16.95
CA GLY A 529 -0.74 -0.79 -15.97
C GLY A 529 0.50 -0.12 -15.36
N LEU A 530 1.65 -0.79 -15.28
CA LEU A 530 2.94 -0.12 -14.98
C LEU A 530 3.34 0.87 -16.08
N SER A 531 3.13 0.53 -17.35
CA SER A 531 3.32 1.46 -18.46
C SER A 531 2.40 2.67 -18.32
N ASP A 532 1.14 2.49 -17.91
CA ASP A 532 0.20 3.59 -17.66
C ASP A 532 0.65 4.52 -16.51
N VAL A 533 1.26 3.96 -15.46
CA VAL A 533 1.88 4.73 -14.36
C VAL A 533 3.06 5.55 -14.87
N LEU A 534 3.93 4.97 -15.70
CA LEU A 534 5.07 5.66 -16.30
C LEU A 534 4.62 6.76 -17.27
N GLU A 535 3.60 6.52 -18.08
CA GLU A 535 3.02 7.55 -18.95
C GLU A 535 2.42 8.71 -18.16
N ALA A 536 1.69 8.42 -17.08
CA ALA A 536 1.19 9.45 -16.16
C ALA A 536 2.34 10.25 -15.53
N THR A 537 3.43 9.57 -15.15
CA THR A 537 4.65 10.19 -14.66
C THR A 537 5.28 11.12 -15.71
N PHE A 538 5.39 10.70 -16.97
CA PHE A 538 5.93 11.56 -18.03
C PHE A 538 5.04 12.77 -18.31
N ARG A 539 3.71 12.62 -18.23
CA ARG A 539 2.77 13.75 -18.33
C ARG A 539 2.95 14.73 -17.18
N ALA A 540 3.11 14.25 -15.95
CA ALA A 540 3.38 15.07 -14.77
C ALA A 540 4.67 15.90 -14.95
N ARG A 541 5.73 15.28 -15.48
CA ARG A 541 7.03 15.94 -15.74
C ARG A 541 7.01 16.87 -16.96
N GLY A 542 6.13 16.64 -17.93
CA GLY A 542 6.05 17.36 -19.21
C GLY A 542 5.73 18.87 -19.13
N ARG A 543 5.54 19.43 -17.93
CA ARG A 543 5.48 20.88 -17.66
C ARG A 543 6.87 21.54 -17.50
N GLY A 544 7.95 20.76 -17.39
CA GLY A 544 9.34 21.23 -17.36
C GLY A 544 10.17 20.81 -18.59
N GLU A 545 11.47 21.09 -18.58
CA GLU A 545 12.39 20.74 -19.68
C GLU A 545 12.65 19.22 -19.82
N ALA A 546 12.38 18.44 -18.77
CA ALA A 546 12.68 17.01 -18.70
C ALA A 546 11.46 16.12 -19.06
N LYS A 547 11.43 15.57 -20.27
CA LYS A 547 10.36 14.67 -20.76
C LYS A 547 10.48 13.19 -20.32
N GLY A 548 11.29 12.89 -19.30
CA GLY A 548 11.56 11.53 -18.83
C GLY A 548 12.33 11.50 -17.51
N ILE A 549 12.63 10.29 -17.02
CA ILE A 549 13.36 10.02 -15.78
C ILE A 549 14.82 9.71 -16.14
N SER A 550 15.76 10.52 -15.68
CA SER A 550 17.19 10.33 -15.96
C SER A 550 17.76 9.06 -15.32
N VAL A 551 18.89 8.59 -15.85
CA VAL A 551 19.64 7.46 -15.26
C VAL A 551 19.99 7.70 -13.79
N SER A 552 20.43 8.91 -13.44
CA SER A 552 20.77 9.26 -12.05
C SER A 552 19.56 9.21 -11.12
N GLU A 553 18.38 9.61 -11.59
CA GLU A 553 17.14 9.53 -10.82
C GLU A 553 16.72 8.06 -10.60
N LEU A 554 16.83 7.21 -11.63
CA LEU A 554 16.55 5.78 -11.50
C LEU A 554 17.49 5.10 -10.50
N GLN A 555 18.80 5.36 -10.57
CA GLN A 555 19.79 4.83 -9.63
C GLN A 555 19.55 5.34 -8.20
N SER A 556 19.18 6.62 -8.05
CA SER A 556 18.79 7.20 -6.76
C SER A 556 17.55 6.52 -6.18
N ALA A 557 16.55 6.21 -7.03
CA ALA A 557 15.38 5.46 -6.63
C ALA A 557 15.74 4.04 -6.16
N VAL A 558 16.56 3.30 -6.91
CA VAL A 558 17.04 1.96 -6.51
C VAL A 558 17.67 2.01 -5.11
N LYS A 559 18.58 2.95 -4.86
CA LYS A 559 19.22 3.11 -3.54
C LYS A 559 18.22 3.43 -2.44
N ALA A 560 17.19 4.23 -2.72
CA ALA A 560 16.14 4.56 -1.76
C ALA A 560 15.26 3.34 -1.43
N PHE A 561 14.90 2.53 -2.43
CA PHE A 561 14.15 1.28 -2.23
C PHE A 561 14.97 0.24 -1.46
N ASP A 562 16.26 0.12 -1.76
CA ASP A 562 17.18 -0.79 -1.07
C ASP A 562 17.38 -0.41 0.40
N ALA A 563 17.67 0.88 0.67
CA ALA A 563 17.80 1.40 2.03
C ALA A 563 16.50 1.24 2.87
N ALA A 564 15.34 1.24 2.22
CA ALA A 564 14.05 1.02 2.89
C ALA A 564 13.70 -0.47 3.10
N GLY A 565 14.46 -1.39 2.48
CA GLY A 565 14.23 -2.84 2.53
C GLY A 565 13.13 -3.34 1.61
N TYR A 566 12.80 -2.58 0.56
CA TYR A 566 11.79 -2.93 -0.46
C TYR A 566 12.39 -3.36 -1.79
N TRP A 567 13.73 -3.36 -1.92
CA TRP A 567 14.42 -3.87 -3.10
C TRP A 567 14.57 -5.40 -3.01
N PRO A 568 14.38 -6.16 -4.11
CA PRO A 568 14.48 -7.62 -4.07
C PRO A 568 15.90 -8.11 -3.74
N GLU A 569 16.05 -8.98 -2.72
CA GLU A 569 17.34 -9.56 -2.32
C GLU A 569 18.01 -10.38 -3.44
N VAL A 570 17.20 -10.97 -4.33
CA VAL A 570 17.68 -11.81 -5.44
C VAL A 570 18.47 -11.02 -6.48
N PHE A 571 18.28 -9.70 -6.54
CA PHE A 571 18.92 -8.83 -7.52
C PHE A 571 19.61 -7.66 -6.82
N PRO A 572 20.92 -7.72 -6.53
CA PRO A 572 21.62 -6.69 -5.75
C PRO A 572 21.44 -5.27 -6.33
N ALA A 573 21.24 -4.29 -5.45
CA ALA A 573 21.07 -2.88 -5.86
C ALA A 573 22.25 -2.35 -6.69
N ASP A 574 23.48 -2.78 -6.37
CA ASP A 574 24.67 -2.44 -7.16
C ASP A 574 24.59 -2.99 -8.59
N ALA A 575 24.11 -4.23 -8.76
CA ALA A 575 23.91 -4.81 -10.08
C ALA A 575 22.85 -4.03 -10.87
N ALA A 576 21.77 -3.60 -10.22
CA ALA A 576 20.76 -2.74 -10.85
C ALA A 576 21.37 -1.40 -11.31
N ASN A 577 22.17 -0.77 -10.45
CA ASN A 577 22.83 0.50 -10.75
C ASN A 577 23.81 0.38 -11.92
N ASP A 578 24.53 -0.74 -12.04
CA ASP A 578 25.43 -1.00 -13.17
C ASP A 578 24.66 -1.23 -14.47
N LEU A 579 23.50 -1.92 -14.41
CA LEU A 579 22.74 -2.29 -15.59
C LEU A 579 21.82 -1.18 -16.14
N ILE A 580 21.27 -0.31 -15.28
CA ILE A 580 20.35 0.76 -15.71
C ILE A 580 20.94 1.63 -16.84
N PRO A 581 22.16 2.19 -16.73
CA PRO A 581 22.75 3.02 -17.79
C PRO A 581 22.85 2.27 -19.13
N ILE A 582 23.20 0.98 -19.08
CA ILE A 582 23.37 0.13 -20.25
C ILE A 582 22.02 -0.13 -20.91
N LEU A 583 21.01 -0.48 -20.11
CA LEU A 583 19.66 -0.73 -20.61
C LEU A 583 19.07 0.51 -21.28
N ILE A 584 19.19 1.68 -20.65
CA ILE A 584 18.73 2.95 -21.23
C ILE A 584 19.46 3.25 -22.55
N LYS A 585 20.80 3.20 -22.53
CA LYS A 585 21.63 3.58 -23.69
C LYS A 585 21.51 2.60 -24.85
N ARG A 586 21.42 1.29 -24.58
CA ARG A 586 21.48 0.24 -25.61
C ARG A 586 20.11 -0.35 -25.90
N ALA A 587 19.45 -0.88 -24.89
CA ALA A 587 18.23 -1.68 -25.04
C ALA A 587 17.00 -0.83 -25.33
N LEU A 588 16.90 0.37 -24.74
CA LEU A 588 15.75 1.27 -24.89
C LEU A 588 15.91 2.32 -25.99
N THR A 589 17.13 2.46 -26.54
CA THR A 589 17.36 3.37 -27.66
C THR A 589 17.06 2.65 -28.98
N PRO A 590 16.18 3.19 -29.84
CA PRO A 590 15.89 2.60 -31.15
C PRO A 590 17.16 2.39 -31.99
N PRO A 591 17.29 1.28 -32.74
CA PRO A 591 18.49 1.00 -33.53
C PRO A 591 18.88 2.14 -34.49
N ALA A 592 17.90 2.76 -35.15
CA ALA A 592 18.12 3.89 -36.06
C ALA A 592 18.70 5.13 -35.35
N ASP A 593 18.33 5.37 -34.09
CA ASP A 593 18.87 6.49 -33.31
C ASP A 593 20.30 6.22 -32.86
N ARG A 594 20.58 4.99 -32.41
CA ARG A 594 21.95 4.58 -32.05
C ARG A 594 22.91 4.68 -33.22
N ALA A 595 22.47 4.30 -34.42
CA ALA A 595 23.28 4.42 -35.64
C ALA A 595 23.66 5.87 -35.96
N ARG A 596 22.85 6.84 -35.52
CA ARG A 596 23.11 8.29 -35.61
C ARG A 596 23.85 8.86 -34.40
N GLY A 597 24.28 8.02 -33.45
CA GLY A 597 24.91 8.44 -32.20
C GLY A 597 23.96 9.12 -31.22
N LYS A 598 22.64 9.05 -31.44
CA LYS A 598 21.62 9.62 -30.56
C LYS A 598 21.19 8.56 -29.55
N TYR A 599 21.57 8.74 -28.28
CA TYR A 599 21.25 7.83 -27.20
C TYR A 599 20.21 8.41 -26.27
N GLN A 600 19.33 7.56 -25.72
CA GLN A 600 18.48 7.94 -24.60
C GLN A 600 19.36 8.24 -23.37
N THR A 601 19.04 9.31 -22.65
CA THR A 601 19.73 9.70 -21.40
C THR A 601 18.92 9.33 -20.15
N GLY A 602 17.74 8.75 -20.34
CA GLY A 602 16.81 8.32 -19.30
C GLY A 602 15.67 7.48 -19.86
N LEU A 603 14.77 7.05 -18.98
CA LEU A 603 13.52 6.40 -19.34
C LEU A 603 12.48 7.47 -19.70
N GLY A 604 12.08 7.50 -20.97
CA GLY A 604 11.03 8.39 -21.47
C GLY A 604 10.06 7.67 -22.41
N PRO A 605 9.13 8.39 -23.07
CA PRO A 605 8.09 7.81 -23.90
C PRO A 605 8.62 6.88 -25.01
N VAL A 606 9.71 7.24 -25.67
CA VAL A 606 10.35 6.42 -26.72
C VAL A 606 10.87 5.11 -26.14
N GLY A 607 11.58 5.17 -25.02
CA GLY A 607 12.11 3.97 -24.35
C GLY A 607 11.00 3.04 -23.86
N LEU A 608 9.93 3.61 -23.28
CA LEU A 608 8.74 2.84 -22.87
C LEU A 608 8.06 2.15 -24.05
N GLN A 609 7.95 2.84 -25.20
CA GLN A 609 7.41 2.25 -26.43
C GLN A 609 8.26 1.06 -26.90
N VAL A 610 9.60 1.13 -26.80
CA VAL A 610 10.48 0.00 -27.12
C VAL A 610 10.18 -1.20 -26.21
N VAL A 611 10.09 -0.99 -24.89
CA VAL A 611 9.75 -2.07 -23.93
C VAL A 611 8.39 -2.68 -24.24
N ASN A 612 7.36 -1.86 -24.45
CA ASN A 612 6.00 -2.33 -24.74
C ASN A 612 5.95 -3.18 -26.03
N ASN A 613 6.70 -2.79 -27.06
CA ASN A 613 6.79 -3.56 -28.30
C ASN A 613 7.47 -4.92 -28.10
N GLU A 614 8.56 -4.98 -27.34
CA GLU A 614 9.24 -6.26 -27.07
C GLU A 614 8.39 -7.19 -26.20
N LEU A 615 7.72 -6.66 -25.17
CA LEU A 615 6.80 -7.42 -24.32
C LEU A 615 5.60 -7.93 -25.10
N LYS A 616 5.05 -7.15 -26.05
CA LYS A 616 3.97 -7.59 -26.94
C LYS A 616 4.36 -8.83 -27.75
N VAL A 617 5.59 -8.86 -28.29
CA VAL A 617 6.12 -10.02 -29.03
C VAL A 617 6.34 -11.22 -28.10
N TYR A 618 6.80 -10.98 -26.87
CA TYR A 618 6.92 -12.05 -25.87
C TYR A 618 5.57 -12.69 -25.52
N PHE A 619 4.58 -11.86 -25.17
CA PHE A 619 3.25 -12.32 -24.75
C PHE A 619 2.48 -12.99 -25.89
N SER A 620 2.63 -12.54 -27.14
CA SER A 620 1.94 -13.18 -28.28
C SER A 620 2.37 -14.62 -28.47
N VAL A 621 3.68 -14.89 -28.41
CA VAL A 621 4.23 -16.25 -28.51
C VAL A 621 3.82 -17.08 -27.29
N GLN A 622 3.91 -16.50 -26.09
CA GLN A 622 3.56 -17.22 -24.86
C GLN A 622 2.09 -17.68 -24.85
N LYS A 623 1.15 -16.80 -25.23
CA LYS A 623 -0.28 -17.17 -25.33
C LYS A 623 -0.53 -18.28 -26.34
N LYS A 624 0.15 -18.25 -27.49
CA LYS A 624 0.04 -19.30 -28.50
C LYS A 624 0.56 -20.64 -27.97
N MET A 625 1.69 -20.65 -27.26
CA MET A 625 2.23 -21.85 -26.62
C MET A 625 1.31 -22.40 -25.53
N ASP A 626 0.79 -21.54 -24.65
CA ASP A 626 -0.13 -21.94 -23.59
C ASP A 626 -1.41 -22.58 -24.18
N ALA A 627 -1.94 -22.02 -25.27
CA ALA A 627 -3.09 -22.59 -25.98
C ALA A 627 -2.78 -23.97 -26.58
N LEU A 628 -1.60 -24.14 -27.19
CA LEU A 628 -1.16 -25.44 -27.73
C LEU A 628 -1.00 -26.48 -26.62
N LEU A 629 -0.39 -26.11 -25.50
CA LEU A 629 -0.15 -27.01 -24.36
C LEU A 629 -1.42 -27.38 -23.59
N THR A 630 -2.42 -26.50 -23.62
CA THR A 630 -3.76 -26.80 -23.08
C THR A 630 -4.44 -27.88 -23.92
N ALA A 631 -4.24 -27.86 -25.24
CA ALA A 631 -4.76 -28.88 -26.15
C ALA A 631 -3.95 -30.20 -26.10
N ASP A 632 -2.63 -30.10 -26.01
CA ASP A 632 -1.71 -31.23 -25.88
C ASP A 632 -0.58 -30.91 -24.87
N PRO A 633 -0.63 -31.47 -23.65
CA PRO A 633 0.39 -31.23 -22.63
C PRO A 633 1.80 -31.73 -22.99
N ARG A 634 1.95 -32.54 -24.04
CA ARG A 634 3.23 -33.11 -24.50
C ARG A 634 3.36 -33.01 -26.01
N LEU A 635 3.43 -31.77 -26.49
CA LEU A 635 3.58 -31.45 -27.91
C LEU A 635 4.77 -32.18 -28.54
N SER A 636 4.49 -32.91 -29.61
CA SER A 636 5.55 -33.47 -30.45
C SER A 636 6.29 -32.35 -31.20
N HIS A 637 7.53 -32.62 -31.58
CA HIS A 637 8.31 -31.66 -32.37
C HIS A 637 7.62 -31.27 -33.69
N GLY A 638 7.01 -32.24 -34.38
CA GLY A 638 6.32 -31.99 -35.65
C GLY A 638 5.04 -31.16 -35.48
N ASP A 639 4.29 -31.37 -34.39
CA ASP A 639 3.12 -30.55 -34.07
C ASP A 639 3.50 -29.11 -33.74
N LEU A 640 4.58 -28.92 -32.98
CA LEU A 640 5.11 -27.59 -32.68
C LEU A 640 5.52 -26.84 -33.95
N GLN A 641 6.24 -27.51 -34.86
CA GLN A 641 6.61 -26.91 -36.16
C GLN A 641 5.38 -26.53 -36.98
N ARG A 642 4.38 -27.42 -37.09
CA ARG A 642 3.12 -27.12 -37.79
C ARG A 642 2.39 -25.92 -37.21
N ALA A 643 2.36 -25.81 -35.88
CA ALA A 643 1.69 -24.71 -35.20
C ALA A 643 2.32 -23.34 -35.50
N PHE A 644 3.65 -23.28 -35.67
CA PHE A 644 4.38 -22.05 -35.97
C PHE A 644 4.65 -21.82 -37.47
N ALA A 645 4.42 -22.81 -38.33
CA ALA A 645 4.65 -22.71 -39.78
C ALA A 645 3.82 -21.63 -40.48
N LYS A 646 2.61 -21.36 -39.99
CA LYS A 646 1.73 -20.30 -40.54
C LYS A 646 2.31 -18.89 -40.36
N ASN A 647 3.21 -18.71 -39.40
CA ASN A 647 3.96 -17.48 -39.15
C ASN A 647 3.07 -16.22 -39.05
N ASP A 648 2.05 -16.25 -38.19
CA ASP A 648 1.06 -15.17 -38.06
C ASP A 648 1.62 -13.91 -37.37
N SER A 649 2.83 -13.97 -36.79
CA SER A 649 3.44 -12.88 -36.05
C SER A 649 4.97 -12.88 -36.16
N LEU A 650 5.60 -11.74 -35.86
CA LEU A 650 7.07 -11.66 -35.84
C LEU A 650 7.68 -12.62 -34.79
N GLY A 651 7.03 -12.79 -33.64
CA GLY A 651 7.47 -13.78 -32.64
C GLY A 651 7.29 -15.22 -33.10
N ASP A 652 6.31 -15.50 -33.95
CA ASP A 652 6.11 -16.82 -34.54
C ASP A 652 7.24 -17.17 -35.50
N SER A 653 7.70 -16.21 -36.32
CA SER A 653 8.83 -16.41 -37.23
C SER A 653 10.11 -16.77 -36.48
N GLU A 654 10.32 -16.12 -35.34
CA GLU A 654 11.49 -16.32 -34.49
C GLU A 654 11.44 -17.67 -33.77
N MET A 655 10.27 -18.03 -33.24
CA MET A 655 10.09 -19.35 -32.64
C MET A 655 10.26 -20.45 -33.69
N MET A 656 9.66 -20.28 -34.88
CA MET A 656 9.79 -21.23 -36.00
C MET A 656 11.26 -21.42 -36.38
N ARG A 657 12.03 -20.33 -36.47
CA ARG A 657 13.47 -20.36 -36.73
C ARG A 657 14.24 -21.24 -35.75
N LEU A 658 13.90 -21.24 -34.46
CA LEU A 658 14.54 -22.05 -33.42
C LEU A 658 14.07 -23.51 -33.40
N VAL A 659 12.80 -23.78 -33.73
CA VAL A 659 12.24 -25.15 -33.68
C VAL A 659 12.39 -25.91 -34.99
N GLN A 660 12.70 -25.25 -36.10
CA GLN A 660 12.96 -25.93 -37.39
C GLN A 660 14.39 -26.48 -37.54
N GLY A 661 15.18 -26.43 -36.46
CA GLY A 661 16.60 -26.74 -36.50
C GLY A 661 16.91 -28.20 -36.75
N PRO A 662 18.17 -28.49 -37.14
CA PRO A 662 18.60 -29.86 -37.40
C PRO A 662 18.59 -30.74 -36.14
N VAL A 663 18.60 -30.12 -34.96
CA VAL A 663 18.50 -30.80 -33.67
C VAL A 663 17.33 -30.17 -32.90
N PRO A 664 16.30 -30.94 -32.51
CA PRO A 664 15.22 -30.42 -31.69
C PRO A 664 15.72 -30.01 -30.31
N LEU A 665 15.27 -28.85 -29.84
CA LEU A 665 15.69 -28.26 -28.58
C LEU A 665 14.57 -28.38 -27.56
N ALA A 666 14.64 -29.36 -26.66
CA ALA A 666 13.64 -29.51 -25.59
C ALA A 666 14.32 -29.75 -24.24
N PHE A 667 13.75 -29.18 -23.19
CA PHE A 667 14.19 -29.42 -21.82
C PHE A 667 13.37 -30.54 -21.18
N ASP A 668 14.05 -31.40 -20.43
CA ASP A 668 13.40 -32.38 -19.57
C ASP A 668 12.80 -31.74 -18.30
N ALA A 669 12.15 -32.56 -17.47
CA ALA A 669 11.52 -32.11 -16.22
C ALA A 669 12.53 -31.52 -15.20
N GLN A 670 13.82 -31.80 -15.33
CA GLN A 670 14.87 -31.26 -14.49
C GLN A 670 15.53 -30.01 -15.07
N GLY A 671 15.08 -29.53 -16.25
CA GLY A 671 15.62 -28.35 -16.91
C GLY A 671 16.89 -28.59 -17.69
N ARG A 672 17.16 -29.83 -18.12
CA ARG A 672 18.33 -30.19 -18.94
C ARG A 672 17.91 -30.35 -20.39
N LEU A 673 18.76 -29.88 -21.31
CA LEU A 673 18.56 -30.06 -22.73
C LEU A 673 18.65 -31.54 -23.10
N PHE A 674 17.60 -32.06 -23.73
CA PHE A 674 17.55 -33.42 -24.22
C PHE A 674 18.26 -33.53 -25.58
N LEU A 675 19.38 -34.26 -25.61
CA LEU A 675 20.14 -34.56 -26.82
C LEU A 675 20.05 -36.06 -27.10
N GLY A 676 18.86 -36.51 -27.50
CA GLY A 676 18.55 -37.90 -27.85
C GLY A 676 17.84 -38.02 -29.20
N ALA A 677 17.22 -39.17 -29.47
CA ALA A 677 16.49 -39.40 -30.71
C ALA A 677 15.25 -38.49 -30.80
N GLY A 678 15.00 -37.90 -31.97
CA GLY A 678 13.90 -36.94 -32.17
C GLY A 678 12.50 -37.49 -31.89
N SER A 679 12.28 -38.78 -32.08
CA SER A 679 11.01 -39.46 -31.76
C SER A 679 10.70 -39.54 -30.27
N GLN A 680 11.69 -39.28 -29.40
CA GLN A 680 11.55 -39.30 -27.94
C GLN A 680 11.32 -37.90 -27.36
N ILE A 681 11.27 -36.86 -28.20
CA ILE A 681 11.23 -35.47 -27.77
C ILE A 681 9.78 -35.01 -27.64
N ALA A 682 9.43 -34.62 -26.40
CA ALA A 682 8.17 -33.98 -26.07
C ALA A 682 8.45 -32.62 -25.44
N TYR A 683 7.79 -31.59 -25.96
CA TYR A 683 7.89 -30.23 -25.44
C TYR A 683 6.94 -30.05 -24.28
N SER A 684 7.50 -29.97 -23.08
CA SER A 684 6.75 -29.58 -21.89
C SER A 684 6.53 -28.07 -21.82
N GLU A 685 5.57 -27.64 -21.02
CA GLU A 685 5.37 -26.22 -20.68
C GLU A 685 6.65 -25.57 -20.14
N SER A 686 7.33 -26.22 -19.20
CA SER A 686 8.58 -25.68 -18.66
C SER A 686 9.66 -25.57 -19.74
N SER A 687 9.66 -26.44 -20.76
CA SER A 687 10.60 -26.35 -21.88
C SER A 687 10.31 -25.14 -22.74
N LEU A 688 9.06 -24.99 -23.18
CA LEU A 688 8.65 -23.92 -24.09
C LEU A 688 8.79 -22.53 -23.45
N ASN A 689 8.50 -22.38 -22.16
CA ASN A 689 8.66 -21.09 -21.47
C ASN A 689 10.13 -20.67 -21.40
N ARG A 690 11.04 -21.61 -21.14
CA ARG A 690 12.49 -21.34 -21.16
C ARG A 690 12.95 -20.92 -22.55
N ILE A 691 12.50 -21.63 -23.59
CA ILE A 691 12.85 -21.33 -24.98
C ILE A 691 12.33 -19.94 -25.36
N ASN A 692 11.09 -19.59 -25.05
CA ASN A 692 10.52 -18.28 -25.38
C ASN A 692 11.19 -17.12 -24.61
N LEU A 693 11.57 -17.34 -23.35
CA LEU A 693 12.35 -16.35 -22.58
C LEU A 693 13.72 -16.11 -23.22
N LEU A 694 14.44 -17.18 -23.58
CA LEU A 694 15.74 -17.08 -24.25
C LEU A 694 15.62 -16.47 -25.64
N ARG A 695 14.58 -16.84 -26.41
CA ARG A 695 14.21 -16.26 -27.71
C ARG A 695 14.08 -14.73 -27.61
N ALA A 696 13.31 -14.24 -26.63
CA ALA A 696 13.11 -12.82 -26.41
C ALA A 696 14.38 -12.11 -25.90
N GLY A 697 15.14 -12.74 -24.98
CA GLY A 697 16.39 -12.18 -24.48
C GLY A 697 17.46 -12.02 -25.56
N VAL A 698 17.65 -13.04 -26.41
CA VAL A 698 18.60 -13.02 -27.53
C VAL A 698 18.19 -12.00 -28.58
N ARG A 699 16.90 -11.94 -28.91
CA ARG A 699 16.35 -10.89 -29.77
C ARG A 699 16.74 -9.51 -29.23
N TRP A 700 16.51 -9.26 -27.95
CA TRP A 700 16.79 -7.96 -27.36
C TRP A 700 18.29 -7.65 -27.36
N ALA A 701 19.16 -8.64 -27.09
CA ALA A 701 20.61 -8.49 -27.14
C ALA A 701 21.12 -8.13 -28.55
N ILE A 702 20.66 -8.84 -29.59
CA ILE A 702 21.01 -8.51 -30.99
C ILE A 702 20.50 -7.13 -31.34
N ARG A 703 19.25 -6.82 -31.00
CA ARG A 703 18.68 -5.49 -31.22
C ARG A 703 19.40 -4.39 -30.43
N ALA A 704 20.08 -4.70 -29.33
CA ALA A 704 20.80 -3.74 -28.50
C ALA A 704 22.21 -3.43 -29.02
N TYR A 705 22.89 -4.41 -29.62
CA TYR A 705 24.32 -4.32 -29.99
C TYR A 705 24.61 -4.45 -31.48
N GLY A 706 23.69 -4.99 -32.27
CA GLY A 706 23.85 -5.16 -33.71
C GLY A 706 23.80 -3.83 -34.48
N SER A 707 24.29 -3.88 -35.72
CA SER A 707 24.08 -2.81 -36.70
C SER A 707 22.58 -2.63 -37.00
N THR A 708 22.17 -1.53 -37.65
CA THR A 708 20.76 -1.30 -38.01
C THR A 708 20.15 -2.47 -38.78
N SER A 709 20.86 -2.97 -39.81
CA SER A 709 20.44 -4.13 -40.57
C SER A 709 20.33 -5.39 -39.72
N SER A 710 21.27 -5.60 -38.79
CA SER A 710 21.27 -6.75 -37.89
C SER A 710 20.16 -6.68 -36.85
N ALA A 711 19.82 -5.49 -36.35
CA ALA A 711 18.74 -5.29 -35.40
C ALA A 711 17.36 -5.51 -36.03
N ASP A 712 17.16 -5.12 -37.28
CA ASP A 712 15.87 -5.25 -37.97
C ASP A 712 15.59 -6.69 -38.42
N LYS A 713 16.61 -7.40 -38.92
CA LYS A 713 16.47 -8.76 -39.48
C LYS A 713 17.01 -9.87 -38.59
N LEU A 714 17.57 -9.53 -37.43
CA LEU A 714 18.24 -10.46 -36.52
C LEU A 714 19.36 -11.26 -37.21
N HIS A 715 20.24 -10.57 -37.95
CA HIS A 715 21.39 -11.19 -38.62
C HIS A 715 22.45 -11.71 -37.65
N GLY A 716 22.51 -11.18 -36.42
CA GLY A 716 23.48 -11.61 -35.41
C GLY A 716 24.35 -10.48 -34.89
N LEU A 717 25.41 -10.87 -34.19
CA LEU A 717 26.45 -9.98 -33.67
C LEU A 717 27.82 -10.45 -34.19
N THR A 718 28.72 -9.52 -34.47
CA THR A 718 30.13 -9.85 -34.69
C THR A 718 30.84 -10.16 -33.37
N GLU A 719 32.02 -10.79 -33.41
CA GLU A 719 32.85 -11.05 -32.21
C GLU A 719 33.09 -9.76 -31.40
N GLU A 720 33.41 -8.65 -32.08
CA GLU A 720 33.64 -7.36 -31.43
C GLU A 720 32.38 -6.81 -30.75
N GLN A 721 31.22 -6.91 -31.41
CA GLN A 721 29.95 -6.46 -30.87
C GLN A 721 29.52 -7.29 -29.66
N PHE A 722 29.71 -8.61 -29.72
CA PHE A 722 29.42 -9.51 -28.61
C PHE A 722 30.37 -9.30 -27.43
N GLN A 723 31.67 -9.13 -27.68
CA GLN A 723 32.65 -8.80 -26.65
C GLN A 723 32.33 -7.46 -25.98
N ARG A 724 31.92 -6.46 -26.76
CA ARG A 724 31.47 -5.16 -26.23
C ARG A 724 30.24 -5.32 -25.34
N ALA A 725 29.24 -6.09 -25.78
CA ALA A 725 28.07 -6.39 -24.97
C ALA A 725 28.45 -7.02 -23.64
N PHE A 726 29.30 -8.04 -23.67
CA PHE A 726 29.77 -8.69 -22.46
C PHE A 726 30.52 -7.74 -21.53
N MET A 727 31.46 -6.94 -22.05
CA MET A 727 32.26 -6.03 -21.23
C MET A 727 31.41 -4.94 -20.59
N GLU A 728 30.37 -4.45 -21.27
CA GLU A 728 29.40 -3.52 -20.67
C GLU A 728 28.60 -4.19 -19.54
N PHE A 729 28.08 -5.41 -19.73
CA PHE A 729 27.27 -6.11 -18.71
C PHE A 729 28.07 -6.74 -17.56
N ARG A 730 29.38 -6.94 -17.75
CA ARG A 730 30.26 -7.66 -16.82
C ARG A 730 30.23 -7.14 -15.37
N PRO A 731 30.24 -5.82 -15.09
CA PRO A 731 30.13 -5.32 -13.71
C PRO A 731 28.90 -5.87 -12.99
N GLY A 732 27.72 -5.77 -13.62
CA GLY A 732 26.48 -6.32 -13.07
C GLY A 732 26.53 -7.85 -12.86
N LEU A 733 27.11 -8.59 -13.82
CA LEU A 733 27.29 -10.05 -13.70
C LEU A 733 28.23 -10.44 -12.56
N VAL A 734 29.28 -9.65 -12.31
CA VAL A 734 30.22 -9.83 -11.20
C VAL A 734 29.54 -9.51 -9.87
N SER A 735 28.75 -8.43 -9.81
CA SER A 735 27.97 -8.01 -8.63
C SER A 735 26.94 -9.08 -8.22
N MET A 736 26.33 -9.75 -9.21
CA MET A 736 25.45 -10.91 -8.98
C MET A 736 26.20 -12.22 -8.66
N GLY A 737 27.53 -12.23 -8.69
CA GLY A 737 28.34 -13.44 -8.45
C GLY A 737 28.27 -14.49 -9.55
N LEU A 738 27.81 -14.11 -10.76
CA LEU A 738 27.68 -15.02 -11.91
C LEU A 738 29.00 -15.25 -12.63
N ILE A 739 29.94 -14.29 -12.56
CA ILE A 739 31.22 -14.34 -13.27
C ILE A 739 32.36 -13.89 -12.33
N ASP A 740 33.54 -14.51 -12.50
CA ASP A 740 34.76 -14.13 -11.78
C ASP A 740 35.26 -12.74 -12.23
N PRO A 741 35.62 -11.82 -11.30
CA PRO A 741 36.13 -10.49 -11.60
C PRO A 741 37.43 -10.44 -12.41
N THR A 742 38.08 -11.58 -12.67
CA THR A 742 39.30 -11.68 -13.50
C THR A 742 39.02 -12.26 -14.89
N ASN A 743 37.81 -12.77 -15.14
CA ASN A 743 37.46 -13.35 -16.43
C ASN A 743 37.11 -12.26 -17.44
N THR A 744 37.94 -12.12 -18.48
CA THR A 744 37.75 -11.16 -19.59
C THR A 744 37.59 -11.85 -20.95
N THR A 745 37.88 -13.15 -21.04
CA THR A 745 37.85 -13.96 -22.27
C THR A 745 36.57 -14.78 -22.41
N PHE A 746 35.64 -14.67 -21.45
CA PHE A 746 34.37 -15.39 -21.46
C PHE A 746 33.59 -15.17 -22.76
N ALA A 747 33.43 -13.92 -23.22
CA ALA A 747 32.65 -13.65 -24.42
C ALA A 747 33.29 -14.21 -25.70
N THR A 748 34.58 -13.98 -25.94
CA THR A 748 35.29 -14.61 -27.07
C THR A 748 35.13 -16.13 -27.08
N SER A 749 35.21 -16.78 -25.91
CA SER A 749 35.03 -18.24 -25.81
C SER A 749 33.61 -18.66 -26.16
N ARG A 750 32.59 -17.99 -25.60
CA ARG A 750 31.18 -18.25 -25.90
C ARG A 750 30.83 -17.98 -27.37
N PHE A 751 31.41 -16.93 -27.96
CA PHE A 751 31.22 -16.59 -29.37
C PHE A 751 31.70 -17.72 -30.28
N LEU A 752 32.92 -18.20 -30.02
CA LEU A 752 33.51 -19.33 -30.73
C LEU A 752 32.66 -20.60 -30.57
N GLU A 753 32.21 -20.89 -29.35
CA GLU A 753 31.36 -22.05 -29.10
C GLU A 753 30.00 -21.97 -29.81
N GLY A 754 29.43 -20.77 -29.90
CA GLY A 754 28.21 -20.51 -30.67
C GLY A 754 28.37 -20.83 -32.16
N ASN A 755 29.53 -20.44 -32.71
CA ASN A 755 29.91 -20.66 -34.12
C ASN A 755 30.30 -22.10 -34.44
N LEU A 756 30.63 -22.94 -33.45
CA LEU A 756 31.20 -24.27 -33.68
C LEU A 756 30.39 -25.45 -33.12
N PHE A 757 29.58 -25.26 -32.09
CA PHE A 757 28.99 -26.39 -31.36
C PHE A 757 27.47 -26.32 -31.24
N THR A 758 26.85 -25.31 -31.81
CA THR A 758 25.40 -25.22 -31.86
C THR A 758 24.84 -26.00 -33.05
N PRO A 759 23.56 -26.40 -33.00
CA PRO A 759 22.91 -27.04 -34.14
C PRO A 759 22.92 -26.20 -35.42
N TYR A 760 23.02 -24.87 -35.31
CA TYR A 760 23.00 -23.94 -36.44
C TYR A 760 24.37 -23.44 -36.87
N SER A 761 25.41 -23.73 -36.10
CA SER A 761 26.80 -23.34 -36.37
C SER A 761 27.17 -23.45 -37.85
N ASP A 762 27.75 -22.41 -38.43
CA ASP A 762 28.28 -22.40 -39.79
C ASP A 762 29.71 -21.84 -39.90
N GLY A 763 30.23 -21.23 -38.83
CA GLY A 763 31.61 -20.77 -38.72
C GLY A 763 31.90 -19.47 -39.48
N ASP A 764 30.88 -18.65 -39.75
CA ASP A 764 30.95 -17.44 -40.58
C ASP A 764 31.48 -16.17 -39.85
N ASN A 765 31.90 -16.30 -38.58
CA ASN A 765 32.30 -15.20 -37.69
C ASN A 765 31.16 -14.22 -37.32
N PHE A 766 29.91 -14.64 -37.46
CA PHE A 766 28.76 -14.02 -36.84
C PHE A 766 28.20 -14.96 -35.79
N LEU A 767 27.61 -14.40 -34.74
CA LEU A 767 26.73 -15.15 -33.86
C LEU A 767 25.32 -14.79 -34.24
N ASP A 768 24.74 -15.56 -35.16
CA ASP A 768 23.41 -15.32 -35.70
C ASP A 768 22.32 -15.54 -34.62
N TYR A 769 21.07 -15.19 -34.94
CA TYR A 769 19.97 -15.36 -34.00
C TYR A 769 19.75 -16.81 -33.54
N ASN A 770 19.90 -17.77 -34.45
CA ASN A 770 19.68 -19.18 -34.18
C ASN A 770 20.82 -19.75 -33.33
N GLU A 771 22.06 -19.44 -33.68
CA GLU A 771 23.26 -19.79 -32.93
C GLU A 771 23.25 -19.17 -31.53
N ALA A 772 22.94 -17.87 -31.41
CA ALA A 772 22.83 -17.20 -30.10
C ALA A 772 21.72 -17.82 -29.23
N GLY A 773 20.56 -18.11 -29.83
CA GLY A 773 19.42 -18.77 -29.17
C GLY A 773 19.78 -20.14 -28.63
N THR A 774 20.39 -20.97 -29.47
CA THR A 774 20.78 -22.34 -29.12
C THR A 774 21.96 -22.39 -28.16
N LEU A 775 22.93 -21.47 -28.30
CA LEU A 775 24.01 -21.30 -27.33
C LEU A 775 23.47 -20.96 -25.93
N ALA A 776 22.51 -20.03 -25.85
CA ALA A 776 21.90 -19.66 -24.57
C ALA A 776 21.16 -20.85 -23.92
N ILE A 777 20.49 -21.68 -24.73
CA ILE A 777 19.86 -22.94 -24.30
C ILE A 777 20.90 -23.93 -23.74
N LEU A 778 22.01 -24.14 -24.45
CA LEU A 778 23.11 -25.01 -24.02
C LEU A 778 23.75 -24.53 -22.72
N ILE A 779 23.95 -23.22 -22.57
CA ILE A 779 24.49 -22.62 -21.34
C ILE A 779 23.55 -22.86 -20.16
N LEU A 780 22.25 -22.59 -20.31
CA LEU A 780 21.27 -22.79 -19.23
C LEU A 780 21.19 -24.27 -18.80
N SER A 781 21.23 -25.18 -19.76
CA SER A 781 21.29 -26.62 -19.50
C SER A 781 22.58 -27.02 -18.79
N GLY A 782 23.74 -26.52 -19.22
CA GLY A 782 25.04 -26.81 -18.59
C GLY A 782 25.12 -26.38 -17.13
N GLN A 783 24.59 -25.20 -16.82
CA GLN A 783 24.46 -24.73 -15.43
C GLN A 783 23.55 -25.64 -14.59
N THR A 784 22.44 -26.08 -15.17
CA THR A 784 21.50 -26.99 -14.51
C THR A 784 22.14 -28.34 -14.21
N VAL A 785 22.89 -28.90 -15.16
CA VAL A 785 23.62 -30.15 -14.99
C VAL A 785 24.70 -30.02 -13.92
N TYR A 786 25.49 -28.93 -13.93
CA TYR A 786 26.49 -28.69 -12.89
C TYR A 786 25.85 -28.54 -11.50
N GLY A 787 24.72 -27.85 -11.40
CA GLY A 787 23.97 -27.66 -10.16
C GLY A 787 23.61 -28.97 -9.45
N GLN A 788 23.33 -30.04 -10.21
CA GLN A 788 23.03 -31.37 -9.66
C GLN A 788 24.24 -32.07 -9.03
N MET A 789 25.46 -31.64 -9.36
CA MET A 789 26.72 -32.21 -8.84
C MET A 789 27.42 -31.27 -7.87
N LYS A 790 27.09 -29.96 -7.90
CA LYS A 790 27.76 -28.91 -7.15
C LYS A 790 27.79 -29.18 -5.64
N ALA A 791 26.68 -29.63 -5.05
CA ALA A 791 26.61 -29.88 -3.61
C ALA A 791 27.58 -31.00 -3.17
N ASP A 792 27.68 -32.08 -3.94
CA ASP A 792 28.59 -33.18 -3.64
C ASP A 792 30.05 -32.78 -3.84
N ILE A 793 30.36 -32.08 -4.93
CA ILE A 793 31.70 -31.53 -5.18
C ILE A 793 32.09 -30.59 -4.03
N HIS A 794 31.15 -29.74 -3.61
CA HIS A 794 31.39 -28.79 -2.53
C HIS A 794 31.64 -29.45 -1.18
N THR A 795 30.88 -30.50 -0.88
CA THR A 795 30.96 -31.18 0.42
C THR A 795 32.22 -32.06 0.52
N HIS A 796 32.60 -32.74 -0.57
CA HIS A 796 33.63 -33.79 -0.51
C HIS A 796 34.98 -33.37 -1.08
N CYS A 797 35.04 -32.41 -2.00
CA CYS A 797 36.26 -32.12 -2.77
C CYS A 797 36.87 -30.74 -2.48
N ARG A 798 36.30 -29.99 -1.53
CA ARG A 798 36.72 -28.62 -1.23
C ARG A 798 38.06 -28.57 -0.51
N VAL A 799 38.98 -27.77 -1.05
CA VAL A 799 40.36 -27.65 -0.55
C VAL A 799 40.68 -26.25 -0.03
N LYS A 800 39.95 -25.20 -0.47
CA LYS A 800 40.09 -23.83 0.05
C LYS A 800 38.73 -23.13 0.22
N ASN A 801 38.60 -22.42 1.35
CA ASN A 801 37.41 -21.64 1.69
C ASN A 801 37.62 -20.15 1.33
N THR A 802 37.37 -19.81 0.08
CA THR A 802 37.44 -18.45 -0.48
C THR A 802 36.09 -18.06 -1.09
N LYS A 803 35.88 -16.77 -1.42
CA LYS A 803 34.66 -16.27 -2.09
C LYS A 803 34.29 -17.10 -3.35
N THR A 804 35.30 -17.49 -4.13
CA THR A 804 35.20 -18.54 -5.14
C THR A 804 35.95 -19.78 -4.65
N PRO A 805 35.28 -20.91 -4.34
CA PRO A 805 35.95 -22.08 -3.76
C PRO A 805 36.84 -22.83 -4.75
N TYR A 806 37.87 -23.50 -4.22
CA TYR A 806 38.76 -24.40 -4.96
C TYR A 806 38.50 -25.86 -4.59
N TYR A 807 38.61 -26.74 -5.56
CA TYR A 807 38.34 -28.17 -5.44
C TYR A 807 39.52 -29.01 -5.95
N GLY A 808 39.76 -30.15 -5.32
CA GLY A 808 40.73 -31.14 -5.80
C GLY A 808 40.18 -31.78 -7.06
N VAL A 809 40.95 -31.72 -8.16
CA VAL A 809 40.51 -32.16 -9.49
C VAL A 809 40.14 -33.62 -9.48
N ASP A 810 41.00 -34.49 -8.97
CA ASP A 810 40.78 -35.94 -9.02
C ASP A 810 39.53 -36.37 -8.23
N CYS A 811 39.27 -35.71 -7.09
CA CYS A 811 38.03 -35.89 -6.34
C CYS A 811 36.81 -35.42 -7.15
N ALA A 812 36.88 -34.20 -7.72
CA ALA A 812 35.77 -33.62 -8.47
C ALA A 812 35.40 -34.46 -9.71
N LEU A 813 36.39 -34.94 -10.46
CA LEU A 813 36.17 -35.78 -11.63
C LEU A 813 35.55 -37.14 -11.24
N GLU A 814 35.97 -37.75 -10.14
CA GLU A 814 35.35 -38.99 -9.64
C GLU A 814 33.89 -38.76 -9.20
N VAL A 815 33.59 -37.62 -8.55
CA VAL A 815 32.20 -37.25 -8.21
C VAL A 815 31.37 -37.07 -9.48
N MET A 816 31.88 -36.33 -10.48
CA MET A 816 31.19 -36.13 -11.76
C MET A 816 30.93 -37.46 -12.48
N ARG A 817 31.92 -38.37 -12.51
CA ARG A 817 31.75 -39.71 -13.08
C ARG A 817 30.70 -40.52 -12.33
N ARG A 818 30.73 -40.54 -10.99
CA ARG A 818 29.73 -41.27 -10.18
C ARG A 818 28.31 -40.74 -10.37
N ARG A 819 28.16 -39.43 -10.52
CA ARG A 819 26.86 -38.77 -10.73
C ARG A 819 26.43 -38.73 -12.19
N SER A 820 27.30 -39.07 -13.14
CA SER A 820 27.07 -38.94 -14.59
C SER A 820 25.75 -39.54 -15.06
N GLY A 821 25.40 -40.76 -14.61
CA GLY A 821 24.15 -41.42 -15.00
C GLY A 821 22.90 -40.64 -14.62
N LYS A 822 22.91 -39.97 -13.46
CA LYS A 822 21.80 -39.09 -13.05
C LYS A 822 21.91 -37.71 -13.68
N ALA A 823 23.10 -37.08 -13.65
CA ALA A 823 23.31 -35.70 -14.09
C ALA A 823 23.11 -35.52 -15.59
N PHE A 824 23.63 -36.45 -16.39
CA PHE A 824 23.58 -36.42 -17.86
C PHE A 824 22.45 -37.26 -18.45
N ALA A 825 21.42 -37.64 -17.70
CA ALA A 825 20.33 -38.50 -18.19
C ALA A 825 19.60 -37.96 -19.44
N ALA A 826 19.66 -36.65 -19.69
CA ALA A 826 19.15 -36.02 -20.91
C ALA A 826 20.05 -36.23 -22.15
N MET A 827 21.20 -36.90 -22.00
CA MET A 827 22.14 -37.28 -23.06
C MET A 827 22.37 -38.80 -23.01
N PRO A 828 21.44 -39.63 -23.51
CA PRO A 828 21.47 -41.08 -23.30
C PRO A 828 22.75 -41.75 -23.80
N ARG A 829 23.31 -41.30 -24.93
CA ARG A 829 24.56 -41.82 -25.48
C ARG A 829 25.77 -41.48 -24.61
N MET A 830 25.80 -40.30 -24.01
CA MET A 830 26.84 -39.91 -23.07
C MET A 830 26.76 -40.73 -21.77
N VAL A 831 25.55 -41.01 -21.27
CA VAL A 831 25.36 -41.92 -20.12
C VAL A 831 25.84 -43.32 -20.44
N GLN A 832 25.52 -43.84 -21.63
CA GLN A 832 26.01 -45.14 -22.10
C GLN A 832 27.54 -45.18 -22.14
N LEU A 833 28.20 -44.12 -22.60
CA LEU A 833 29.65 -44.00 -22.59
C LEU A 833 30.22 -44.05 -21.15
N PHE A 834 29.61 -43.32 -20.21
CA PHE A 834 30.05 -43.29 -18.81
C PHE A 834 29.83 -44.60 -18.03
N GLN A 835 29.05 -45.55 -18.56
CA GLN A 835 28.94 -46.91 -18.03
C GLN A 835 30.13 -47.80 -18.44
N GLY A 836 30.95 -47.37 -19.39
CA GLY A 836 32.14 -48.07 -19.84
C GLY A 836 33.35 -47.93 -18.89
N ASP A 837 34.55 -48.08 -19.45
CA ASP A 837 35.80 -48.13 -18.68
C ASP A 837 36.05 -46.88 -17.81
N LYS A 838 36.30 -47.10 -16.51
CA LYS A 838 36.50 -46.03 -15.54
C LYS A 838 37.69 -45.14 -15.89
N ALA A 839 38.82 -45.72 -16.29
CA ALA A 839 40.04 -44.97 -16.56
C ALA A 839 39.87 -44.07 -17.79
N ARG A 840 39.25 -44.59 -18.86
CA ARG A 840 38.89 -43.81 -20.05
C ARG A 840 37.92 -42.67 -19.73
N ASN A 841 36.92 -42.92 -18.89
CA ASN A 841 35.95 -41.90 -18.50
C ASN A 841 36.58 -40.76 -17.69
N ILE A 842 37.51 -41.06 -16.78
CA ILE A 842 38.25 -40.03 -16.04
C ILE A 842 39.19 -39.26 -16.98
N ALA A 843 39.86 -39.94 -17.92
CA ALA A 843 40.69 -39.28 -18.92
C ALA A 843 39.87 -38.31 -19.79
N LEU A 844 38.68 -38.72 -20.26
CA LEU A 844 37.76 -37.85 -20.98
C LEU A 844 37.39 -36.61 -20.14
N LEU A 845 37.04 -36.80 -18.87
CA LEU A 845 36.66 -35.68 -18.00
C LEU A 845 37.83 -34.73 -17.70
N ASP A 846 39.06 -35.24 -17.62
CA ASP A 846 40.28 -34.42 -17.45
C ASP A 846 40.58 -33.59 -18.71
N GLU A 847 40.43 -34.18 -19.90
CA GLU A 847 40.56 -33.47 -21.19
C GLU A 847 39.46 -32.41 -21.36
N VAL A 848 38.23 -32.75 -20.99
CA VAL A 848 37.11 -31.80 -20.97
C VAL A 848 37.35 -30.67 -19.98
N LEU A 849 37.93 -30.94 -18.82
CA LEU A 849 38.29 -29.90 -17.84
C LEU A 849 39.39 -28.97 -18.39
N ARG A 850 40.38 -29.51 -19.11
CA ARG A 850 41.36 -28.70 -19.84
C ARG A 850 40.69 -27.85 -20.92
N ALA A 851 39.79 -28.43 -21.70
CA ALA A 851 38.98 -27.72 -22.69
C ALA A 851 38.12 -26.61 -22.08
N SER A 852 37.70 -26.76 -20.82
CA SER A 852 36.93 -25.77 -20.09
C SER A 852 37.77 -24.61 -19.53
N GLY A 853 39.07 -24.58 -19.83
CA GLY A 853 40.00 -23.50 -19.49
C GLY A 853 40.83 -23.73 -18.23
N TRP A 854 40.71 -24.89 -17.56
CA TRP A 854 41.57 -25.22 -16.43
C TRP A 854 43.02 -25.39 -16.87
N VAL A 855 43.95 -24.86 -16.06
CA VAL A 855 45.39 -25.02 -16.28
C VAL A 855 45.93 -26.04 -15.27
N PRO A 856 46.49 -27.17 -15.74
CA PRO A 856 47.13 -28.14 -14.89
C PRO A 856 48.18 -27.48 -13.98
N ASN A 857 48.07 -27.71 -12.68
CA ASN A 857 48.97 -27.19 -11.67
C ASN A 857 49.46 -28.34 -10.77
N ALA A 858 50.60 -28.11 -10.09
CA ALA A 858 51.26 -29.13 -9.26
C ALA A 858 50.34 -29.68 -8.15
N GLN A 859 49.41 -28.85 -7.66
CA GLN A 859 48.47 -29.23 -6.60
C GLN A 859 47.20 -29.92 -7.11
N ARG A 860 47.02 -30.04 -8.44
CA ARG A 860 45.80 -30.55 -9.09
C ARG A 860 44.51 -29.98 -8.47
N ILE A 861 44.44 -28.67 -8.32
CA ILE A 861 43.24 -27.96 -7.86
C ILE A 861 42.62 -27.13 -8.99
N ALA A 862 41.29 -27.01 -9.01
CA ALA A 862 40.53 -26.19 -9.94
C ALA A 862 39.58 -25.24 -9.20
N LYS A 863 39.30 -24.09 -9.79
CA LYS A 863 38.26 -23.18 -9.29
C LYS A 863 36.88 -23.75 -9.57
N SER A 864 35.91 -23.42 -8.72
CA SER A 864 34.50 -23.76 -8.97
C SER A 864 33.96 -23.27 -10.32
N THR A 865 34.45 -22.12 -10.80
CA THR A 865 34.04 -21.54 -12.07
C THR A 865 34.55 -22.35 -13.25
N GLU A 866 35.74 -22.95 -13.17
CA GLU A 866 36.31 -23.82 -14.20
C GLU A 866 35.53 -25.14 -14.27
N LEU A 867 35.31 -25.80 -13.13
CA LEU A 867 34.53 -27.05 -13.07
C LEU A 867 33.07 -26.89 -13.52
N SER A 868 32.49 -25.69 -13.35
CA SER A 868 31.13 -25.41 -13.81
C SER A 868 30.95 -25.48 -15.32
N LEU A 869 32.05 -25.37 -16.08
CA LEU A 869 32.05 -25.39 -17.53
C LEU A 869 32.16 -26.80 -18.12
N VAL A 870 32.57 -27.80 -17.34
CA VAL A 870 32.69 -29.21 -17.80
C VAL A 870 31.39 -29.73 -18.43
N PRO A 871 30.20 -29.57 -17.84
CA PRO A 871 28.95 -30.00 -18.47
C PRO A 871 28.59 -29.25 -19.77
N HIS A 872 29.13 -28.06 -19.99
CA HIS A 872 28.88 -27.30 -21.21
C HIS A 872 29.66 -27.94 -22.38
N VAL A 873 30.94 -28.23 -22.16
CA VAL A 873 31.80 -28.90 -23.16
C VAL A 873 31.27 -30.30 -23.50
N ILE A 874 30.77 -31.06 -22.52
CA ILE A 874 30.15 -32.37 -22.78
C ILE A 874 28.93 -32.23 -23.70
N GLN A 875 28.09 -31.21 -23.48
CA GLN A 875 26.95 -30.95 -24.36
C GLN A 875 27.38 -30.50 -25.76
N TYR A 876 28.48 -29.74 -25.89
CA TYR A 876 29.04 -29.38 -27.19
C TYR A 876 29.49 -30.60 -27.98
N ILE A 877 30.17 -31.55 -27.32
CA ILE A 877 30.52 -32.83 -27.92
C ILE A 877 29.25 -33.56 -28.36
N GLU A 878 28.24 -33.71 -27.49
CA GLU A 878 27.02 -34.43 -27.83
C GLU A 878 26.20 -33.75 -28.95
N SER A 879 26.18 -32.43 -28.99
CA SER A 879 25.57 -31.62 -30.06
C SER A 879 26.23 -31.89 -31.42
N LEU A 880 27.57 -31.98 -31.46
CA LEU A 880 28.33 -32.30 -32.67
C LEU A 880 27.95 -33.67 -33.22
N PHE A 881 27.95 -34.71 -32.37
CA PHE A 881 27.51 -36.05 -32.79
C PHE A 881 26.05 -36.02 -33.22
N ARG A 882 25.16 -35.37 -32.46
CA ARG A 882 23.74 -35.34 -32.82
C ARG A 882 23.47 -34.72 -34.19
N ARG A 883 24.29 -33.77 -34.62
CA ARG A 883 24.17 -33.10 -35.92
C ARG A 883 24.79 -33.91 -37.07
N TRP A 884 25.94 -34.56 -36.83
CA TRP A 884 26.75 -35.10 -37.92
C TRP A 884 26.83 -36.63 -37.98
N ASP A 885 26.69 -37.35 -36.86
CA ASP A 885 26.59 -38.82 -36.79
C ASP A 885 25.19 -39.25 -37.24
N ARG A 886 25.02 -39.40 -38.56
CA ARG A 886 23.73 -39.65 -39.22
C ARG A 886 23.33 -41.11 -39.15
N ASP A 887 24.29 -42.02 -39.18
CA ASP A 887 24.03 -43.46 -39.06
C ASP A 887 23.90 -43.93 -37.60
N GLY A 888 24.29 -43.09 -36.64
CA GLY A 888 24.14 -43.32 -35.21
C GLY A 888 25.12 -44.34 -34.64
N ASN A 889 26.25 -44.57 -35.34
CA ASN A 889 27.27 -45.55 -34.98
C ASN A 889 28.23 -45.05 -33.86
N ALA A 890 28.03 -43.82 -33.37
CA ALA A 890 28.81 -43.15 -32.33
C ALA A 890 30.24 -42.72 -32.70
N VAL A 891 30.55 -42.68 -34.00
CA VAL A 891 31.84 -42.30 -34.58
C VAL A 891 31.60 -41.37 -35.76
N LEU A 892 32.32 -40.25 -35.84
CA LEU A 892 32.33 -39.44 -37.06
C LEU A 892 33.26 -40.08 -38.07
N ASP A 893 32.66 -40.64 -39.13
CA ASP A 893 33.41 -41.19 -40.26
C ASP A 893 33.92 -40.08 -41.20
N ARG A 894 34.64 -40.46 -42.26
CA ARG A 894 35.16 -39.48 -43.23
C ARG A 894 34.06 -38.63 -43.85
N THR A 895 32.94 -39.22 -44.24
CA THR A 895 31.84 -38.52 -44.92
C THR A 895 31.20 -37.50 -43.99
N GLU A 896 30.94 -37.90 -42.75
CA GLU A 896 30.33 -37.06 -41.72
C GLU A 896 31.27 -35.95 -41.27
N ALA A 897 32.54 -36.29 -41.03
CA ALA A 897 33.57 -35.32 -40.67
C ALA A 897 33.76 -34.26 -41.76
N MET A 898 33.79 -34.65 -43.04
CA MET A 898 33.93 -33.69 -44.15
C MET A 898 32.70 -32.81 -44.35
N ARG A 899 31.50 -33.27 -43.97
CA ARG A 899 30.31 -32.39 -43.91
C ARG A 899 30.42 -31.35 -42.80
N ALA A 900 31.09 -31.68 -41.69
CA ALA A 900 31.33 -30.75 -40.59
C ALA A 900 32.50 -29.77 -40.86
N TYR A 901 33.41 -30.08 -41.78
CA TYR A 901 34.61 -29.27 -42.08
C TYR A 901 34.35 -27.77 -42.30
N PRO A 902 33.34 -27.33 -43.09
CA PRO A 902 33.16 -25.90 -43.38
C PRO A 902 33.08 -25.01 -42.13
N MET A 903 32.44 -25.51 -41.07
CA MET A 903 32.30 -24.81 -39.79
C MET A 903 33.65 -24.57 -39.09
N PHE A 904 34.59 -25.50 -39.23
CA PHE A 904 35.91 -25.41 -38.60
C PHE A 904 36.93 -24.69 -39.50
N GLN A 905 36.63 -24.51 -40.78
CA GLN A 905 37.57 -23.97 -41.76
C GLN A 905 38.11 -22.60 -41.34
N THR A 906 37.22 -21.68 -40.95
CA THR A 906 37.59 -20.33 -40.53
C THR A 906 38.49 -20.34 -39.29
N LEU A 907 38.15 -21.14 -38.29
CA LEU A 907 38.98 -21.30 -37.10
C LEU A 907 40.35 -21.87 -37.46
N LEU A 908 40.38 -22.92 -38.29
CA LEU A 908 41.62 -23.58 -38.68
C LEU A 908 42.56 -22.63 -39.42
N LYS A 909 42.07 -21.87 -40.41
CA LYS A 909 42.84 -20.81 -41.09
C LYS A 909 43.45 -19.84 -40.08
N LYS A 910 42.64 -19.39 -39.10
CA LYS A 910 43.06 -18.45 -38.04
C LYS A 910 44.15 -19.02 -37.12
N VAL A 911 44.09 -20.31 -36.76
CA VAL A 911 45.05 -20.91 -35.79
C VAL A 911 46.26 -21.58 -36.44
N SER A 912 46.17 -22.03 -37.69
CA SER A 912 47.26 -22.73 -38.38
C SER A 912 48.08 -21.82 -39.30
N ASN A 913 47.61 -20.60 -39.60
CA ASN A 913 48.21 -19.69 -40.58
C ASN A 913 48.38 -20.36 -41.97
N LEU A 914 47.43 -21.23 -42.33
CA LEU A 914 47.37 -21.89 -43.64
C LEU A 914 46.24 -21.24 -44.43
N ASP A 915 46.53 -20.76 -45.64
CA ASP A 915 45.53 -20.13 -46.51
C ASP A 915 44.99 -21.08 -47.59
N ASP A 916 45.82 -22.02 -48.03
CA ASP A 916 45.46 -23.00 -49.07
C ASP A 916 44.42 -24.00 -48.53
N GLU A 917 43.29 -24.10 -49.25
CA GLU A 917 42.16 -24.92 -48.84
C GLU A 917 42.50 -26.40 -48.71
N SER A 918 43.37 -26.94 -49.57
CA SER A 918 43.79 -28.34 -49.51
C SER A 918 44.60 -28.62 -48.25
N TYR A 919 45.45 -27.68 -47.84
CA TYR A 919 46.25 -27.77 -46.61
C TYR A 919 45.38 -27.63 -45.36
N VAL A 920 44.43 -26.70 -45.34
CA VAL A 920 43.51 -26.50 -44.20
C VAL A 920 42.62 -27.72 -44.01
N LYS A 921 42.11 -28.29 -45.11
CA LYS A 921 41.27 -29.49 -45.11
C LYS A 921 42.05 -30.73 -44.69
N ALA A 922 43.28 -30.89 -45.18
CA ALA A 922 44.18 -31.95 -44.71
C ALA A 922 44.51 -31.79 -43.23
N ALA A 923 44.72 -30.56 -42.74
CA ALA A 923 45.00 -30.29 -41.33
C ALA A 923 43.83 -30.69 -40.43
N TYR A 924 42.60 -30.39 -40.86
CA TYR A 924 41.39 -30.86 -40.18
C TYR A 924 41.33 -32.38 -40.08
N ALA A 925 41.54 -33.09 -41.20
CA ALA A 925 41.55 -34.56 -41.23
C ALA A 925 42.67 -35.14 -40.35
N TYR A 926 43.87 -34.56 -40.41
CA TYR A 926 45.01 -34.98 -39.59
C TYR A 926 44.72 -34.84 -38.10
N ILE A 927 44.13 -33.72 -37.68
CA ILE A 927 43.75 -33.48 -36.27
C ILE A 927 42.69 -34.47 -35.81
N LEU A 928 41.69 -34.79 -36.64
CA LEU A 928 40.67 -35.78 -36.28
C LEU A 928 41.24 -37.18 -36.04
N VAL A 929 42.26 -37.58 -36.80
CA VAL A 929 42.89 -38.91 -36.65
C VAL A 929 43.93 -38.91 -35.53
N ASN A 930 44.81 -37.91 -35.50
CA ASN A 930 45.97 -37.90 -34.62
C ASN A 930 45.71 -37.18 -33.29
N GLY A 931 44.64 -36.40 -33.17
CA GLY A 931 44.28 -35.63 -31.97
C GLY A 931 45.10 -34.34 -31.76
N LYS A 932 46.08 -34.09 -32.61
CA LYS A 932 47.01 -32.95 -32.57
C LYS A 932 47.48 -32.61 -34.00
N PRO A 933 47.92 -31.37 -34.27
CA PRO A 933 48.58 -31.01 -35.52
C PRO A 933 49.96 -31.69 -35.63
N PRO A 934 50.54 -31.73 -36.85
CA PRO A 934 51.89 -32.25 -37.06
C PRO A 934 52.94 -31.30 -36.46
N GLU A 935 53.69 -31.75 -35.46
CA GLU A 935 54.68 -30.92 -34.75
C GLU A 935 56.11 -31.26 -35.16
N THR A 936 56.41 -32.56 -35.26
CA THR A 936 57.77 -33.04 -35.59
C THR A 936 58.06 -32.95 -37.08
N PHE A 937 59.35 -32.95 -37.45
CA PHE A 937 59.78 -32.97 -38.85
C PHE A 937 59.13 -34.12 -39.64
N TRP A 938 59.13 -35.32 -39.07
CA TRP A 938 58.54 -36.51 -39.70
C TRP A 938 57.02 -36.43 -39.81
N GLU A 939 56.33 -35.91 -38.79
CA GLU A 939 54.87 -35.67 -38.86
C GLU A 939 54.53 -34.62 -39.93
N LYS A 940 55.33 -33.56 -40.08
CA LYS A 940 55.13 -32.54 -41.13
C LYS A 940 55.39 -33.09 -42.53
N PHE A 941 56.40 -33.96 -42.68
CA PHE A 941 56.66 -34.65 -43.94
C PHE A 941 55.54 -35.64 -44.30
N ASP A 942 55.08 -36.44 -43.32
CA ASP A 942 53.93 -37.33 -43.48
C ASP A 942 52.68 -36.53 -43.88
N PHE A 943 52.41 -35.43 -43.18
CA PHE A 943 51.32 -34.51 -43.49
C PHE A 943 51.36 -34.02 -44.94
N ALA A 944 52.50 -33.50 -45.40
CA ALA A 944 52.64 -32.98 -46.76
C ALA A 944 52.53 -34.08 -47.85
N SER A 945 53.00 -35.29 -47.57
CA SER A 945 53.09 -36.38 -48.57
C SER A 945 51.84 -37.27 -48.62
N ASN A 946 51.24 -37.57 -47.46
CA ASN A 946 50.19 -38.57 -47.31
C ASN A 946 48.81 -37.98 -46.99
N TRP A 947 48.72 -36.69 -46.62
CA TRP A 947 47.45 -36.05 -46.27
C TRP A 947 46.98 -35.02 -47.29
N VAL A 948 47.85 -34.11 -47.74
CA VAL A 948 47.47 -33.05 -48.70
C VAL A 948 47.05 -33.65 -50.05
N ASN A 949 45.85 -33.29 -50.54
CA ASN A 949 45.23 -33.82 -51.78
C ASN A 949 45.07 -35.36 -51.81
N LYS A 950 44.87 -35.99 -50.64
CA LYS A 950 44.67 -37.45 -50.49
C LYS A 950 43.36 -37.81 -49.78
N GLU A 951 42.30 -37.03 -50.00
CA GLU A 951 40.97 -37.18 -49.37
C GLU A 951 40.48 -38.64 -49.29
N ASP A 952 40.62 -39.38 -50.38
CA ASP A 952 40.08 -40.75 -50.50
C ASP A 952 40.80 -41.77 -49.61
N LYS A 953 41.94 -41.42 -49.01
CA LYS A 953 42.79 -42.32 -48.21
C LYS A 953 42.78 -42.01 -46.72
N TRP A 954 42.08 -40.96 -46.26
CA TRP A 954 42.11 -40.56 -44.86
C TRP A 954 41.33 -41.55 -43.95
N PRO A 955 41.97 -42.17 -42.95
CA PRO A 955 41.34 -43.14 -42.05
C PRO A 955 40.60 -42.44 -40.90
N ILE A 956 39.62 -41.59 -41.21
CA ILE A 956 38.88 -40.81 -40.21
C ILE A 956 37.88 -41.71 -39.46
N SER A 957 38.08 -41.80 -38.15
CA SER A 957 37.21 -42.49 -37.19
C SER A 957 37.32 -41.79 -35.84
N ALA A 958 36.51 -40.75 -35.63
CA ALA A 958 36.58 -39.91 -34.43
C ALA A 958 35.40 -40.17 -33.48
N ASP A 959 35.67 -40.76 -32.32
CA ASP A 959 34.69 -40.96 -31.25
C ASP A 959 34.71 -39.80 -30.22
N ARG A 960 33.84 -39.86 -29.21
CA ARG A 960 33.75 -38.83 -28.16
C ARG A 960 35.06 -38.66 -27.37
N TYR A 961 35.85 -39.72 -27.20
CA TYR A 961 37.17 -39.65 -26.56
C TYR A 961 38.13 -38.84 -27.43
N ARG A 962 38.19 -39.15 -28.74
CA ARG A 962 39.01 -38.42 -29.72
C ARG A 962 38.64 -36.93 -29.76
N ILE A 963 37.36 -36.60 -29.82
CA ILE A 963 36.90 -35.20 -29.80
C ILE A 963 37.29 -34.51 -28.49
N SER A 964 37.14 -35.17 -27.33
CA SER A 964 37.56 -34.58 -26.05
C SER A 964 39.06 -34.28 -26.00
N ASN A 965 39.90 -35.19 -26.52
CA ASN A 965 41.35 -34.98 -26.63
C ASN A 965 41.69 -33.79 -27.52
N ILE A 966 41.01 -33.65 -28.66
CA ILE A 966 41.20 -32.52 -29.59
C ILE A 966 40.86 -31.20 -28.91
N LEU A 967 39.72 -31.13 -28.20
CA LEU A 967 39.31 -29.91 -27.49
C LEU A 967 40.27 -29.54 -26.36
N GLY A 968 40.74 -30.53 -25.59
CA GLY A 968 41.77 -30.33 -24.56
C GLY A 968 43.08 -29.80 -25.16
N PHE A 969 43.52 -30.38 -26.28
CA PHE A 969 44.70 -29.94 -27.02
C PHE A 969 44.57 -28.51 -27.56
N ILE A 970 43.43 -28.17 -28.18
CA ILE A 970 43.17 -26.84 -28.74
C ILE A 970 43.21 -25.79 -27.63
N ALA A 971 42.57 -26.05 -26.49
CA ALA A 971 42.58 -25.13 -25.34
C ALA A 971 44.00 -24.90 -24.80
N ASP A 972 44.81 -25.97 -24.69
CA ASP A 972 46.20 -25.87 -24.27
C ASP A 972 47.07 -25.10 -25.27
N SER A 973 46.83 -25.28 -26.57
CA SER A 973 47.58 -24.65 -27.65
C SER A 973 47.28 -23.16 -27.80
N VAL A 974 46.01 -22.78 -27.77
CA VAL A 974 45.58 -21.37 -27.76
C VAL A 974 46.18 -20.64 -26.54
N ARG A 975 46.22 -21.31 -25.38
CA ARG A 975 46.83 -20.76 -24.16
C ARG A 975 48.33 -20.55 -24.29
N LYS A 976 49.07 -21.56 -24.79
CA LYS A 976 50.53 -21.47 -24.99
C LYS A 976 50.90 -20.38 -26.00
N GLY A 977 50.14 -20.24 -27.09
CA GLY A 977 50.30 -19.17 -28.08
C GLY A 977 50.12 -17.78 -27.46
N ASN A 978 49.05 -17.57 -26.68
CA ASN A 978 48.79 -16.30 -26.00
C ASN A 978 49.86 -15.96 -24.94
N ALA A 979 50.40 -16.96 -24.22
CA ALA A 979 51.47 -16.76 -23.25
C ALA A 979 52.81 -16.42 -23.90
N ALA A 980 53.11 -16.97 -25.08
CA ALA A 980 54.29 -16.65 -25.87
C ALA A 980 54.22 -15.21 -26.42
N ALA A 981 53.08 -14.82 -27.00
CA ALA A 981 52.85 -13.46 -27.48
C ALA A 981 52.96 -12.40 -26.37
N LYS A 982 52.43 -12.70 -25.17
CA LYS A 982 52.53 -11.79 -24.01
C LYS A 982 53.97 -11.64 -23.49
N LYS A 983 54.80 -12.69 -23.60
CA LYS A 983 56.24 -12.64 -23.29
C LYS A 983 57.02 -11.86 -24.34
N GLN A 984 56.68 -11.96 -25.62
CA GLN A 984 57.27 -11.16 -26.70
C GLN A 984 56.99 -9.67 -26.50
N ILE A 985 55.74 -9.27 -26.24
CA ILE A 985 55.37 -7.88 -25.96
C ILE A 985 56.12 -7.33 -24.73
N GLN A 986 56.24 -8.12 -23.66
CA GLN A 986 57.01 -7.73 -22.47
C GLN A 986 58.54 -7.70 -22.71
N GLN A 987 59.05 -8.41 -23.72
CA GLN A 987 60.45 -8.36 -24.12
C GLN A 987 60.73 -7.18 -25.05
N GLU A 988 59.78 -6.81 -25.92
CA GLU A 988 59.82 -5.61 -26.77
C GLU A 988 59.72 -4.34 -25.91
N ASP A 989 58.80 -4.27 -24.93
CA ASP A 989 58.71 -3.16 -23.98
C ASP A 989 59.97 -3.02 -23.10
N ARG A 990 60.66 -4.12 -22.79
CA ARG A 990 61.97 -4.11 -22.09
C ARG A 990 63.14 -3.79 -23.00
N GLY A 991 63.01 -4.03 -24.31
CA GLY A 991 63.97 -3.62 -25.33
C GLY A 991 63.93 -2.11 -25.56
N ASP A 992 62.73 -1.53 -25.61
CA ASP A 992 62.51 -0.08 -25.78
C ASP A 992 62.85 0.73 -24.52
N GLN A 993 62.81 0.13 -23.33
CA GLN A 993 63.35 0.75 -22.10
C GLN A 993 64.87 0.63 -21.95
N ARG A 994 65.55 -0.16 -22.79
CA ARG A 994 67.02 -0.24 -22.84
C ARG A 994 67.62 0.56 -24.00
N SER A 995 66.80 1.00 -24.97
CA SER A 995 67.18 1.87 -26.09
C SER A 995 66.89 3.36 -25.85
N ARG A 996 66.19 3.70 -24.77
CA ARG A 996 66.08 5.04 -24.17
C ARG A 996 66.95 5.13 -22.92
#